data_AF-A0A946LI91-F1
#
_entry.id   AF-A0A946LI91-F1
#
_cell.length_a   1.000
_cell.length_b   1.000
_cell.length_c   1.000
_cell.angle_alpha   90.00
_cell.angle_beta   90.00
_cell.angle_gamma   90.00
#
_symmetry.space_group_name_H-M   'P 1'
#
loop_
_entity.id
_entity.type
_entity.pdbx_description
1 polymer ?
#
loop_
_entity_poly.entity_id
_entity_poly.type
_entity_poly.pdbx_seq_one_letter_code
_entity_poly.pdbx_strand_id
1 'polypeptide(L)'
;MSETERTPKEILTEIHTGLRASKAEERQESLTALNTLAYSSGAILRELEKMALSDRSKAVRETALETLQTPLYRQLQTRQARLPQHSRRMIVDEIAIWEKDGLLDESRSQILRQRYDFDLKPAPVDQKSALSQPQPAKPKATLAQTLFSETSIKVALYLGAFFIVAAAAIFAAIFEALRLPILLLFTLIFGGGSLVLKKKLPQPSFTLFIIFSVLLPIDFSVIADTLILDGQGISIYWMIVYLLMTGVWAFATWFFRSRFFSLMALVSVGVSLFYLANLFNDPPVDLYLLLLSLSGLGSLGAVKLLKKWQDEQFALPLFWLTQAQEIVLLMISFFAFLFHYDDPSFENVWWLATSAIWYLGAAFYLLSNWIKKNLVFRALVIMCMMPLAWLFINTFDANENAQAVSFLVWGVLFALSGEALGTRKEGKFHEYGQLLILGAAPLVGLSALLGLAQSENMGFLLSLSVAILYTLLNVYRSRLWMWAYALVATLAAYFLFYELDFMRNREFFYGFKLLIPALLLLLPDMIFKNDFMINLSWRLPPRLLGAGLVLVNTIAILDVSNENLWKTALIFGIYALLGMGYALRYFPEYAYIASAAFVLMLVYILRNQAAEHWIVPLISLAVIFYFVGVGLARFEREKWARVYIISGLVLGTLVALSVPFEDLGVSKSIVVVIAAGLFTIEAFRKRNLWLGFPANALYLMAYFMILLNFEIDQPQFYSVAAAGLGMLMHYLLVRAGSKTSAFVTGMLSQLILLSTTYIQMLSEGEFVYFVVLFFQALAVLIYGIVIRSRSMVVTPIIFLVLGVLTIALNLLGELSIFLIGCTGIFLLLFGIGALILRERFAELREQLDDWNA
;
A
#
# COMPACT_ATOMS: atom_id res chain seq x y z
N MET A 1 57.69 -12.43 -8.19
CA MET A 1 56.38 -13.01 -7.83
C MET A 1 55.56 -11.87 -7.25
N SER A 2 54.37 -11.59 -7.77
CA SER A 2 53.51 -10.53 -7.25
C SER A 2 52.82 -10.97 -5.96
N GLU A 3 52.78 -10.08 -4.98
CA GLU A 3 51.90 -10.25 -3.82
C GLU A 3 50.45 -10.06 -4.29
N THR A 4 49.61 -11.07 -4.07
CA THR A 4 48.17 -10.96 -4.33
C THR A 4 47.53 -10.20 -3.18
N GLU A 5 46.91 -9.06 -3.46
CA GLU A 5 46.15 -8.29 -2.47
C GLU A 5 45.06 -9.17 -1.84
N ARG A 6 45.25 -9.58 -0.58
CA ARG A 6 44.30 -10.41 0.15
C ARG A 6 42.96 -9.67 0.29
N THR A 7 41.85 -10.31 -0.05
CA THR A 7 40.55 -9.63 0.05
C THR A 7 40.13 -9.48 1.53
N PRO A 8 39.36 -8.43 1.88
CA PRO A 8 38.83 -8.24 3.22
C PRO A 8 38.03 -9.44 3.76
N LYS A 9 37.47 -10.27 2.88
CA LYS A 9 36.72 -11.48 3.25
C LYS A 9 37.65 -12.62 3.70
N GLU A 10 38.80 -12.77 3.05
CA GLU A 10 39.80 -13.79 3.40
C GLU A 10 40.44 -13.45 4.76
N ILE A 11 40.85 -12.19 4.95
CA ILE A 11 41.41 -11.69 6.22
C ILE A 11 40.45 -11.92 7.40
N LEU A 12 39.16 -11.61 7.25
CA LEU A 12 38.16 -11.89 8.29
C LEU A 12 37.92 -13.39 8.52
N THR A 13 38.14 -14.24 7.51
CA THR A 13 37.98 -15.70 7.62
C THR A 13 39.18 -16.33 8.33
N GLU A 14 40.39 -15.85 8.01
CA GLU A 14 41.66 -16.18 8.68
C GLU A 14 41.57 -15.83 10.18
N ILE A 15 41.23 -14.58 10.52
CA ILE A 15 41.03 -14.13 11.91
C ILE A 15 39.93 -14.92 12.63
N HIS A 16 38.76 -15.13 12.00
CA HIS A 16 37.68 -15.92 12.62
C HIS A 16 38.06 -17.39 12.85
N THR A 17 39.04 -17.91 12.10
CA THR A 17 39.58 -19.26 12.31
C THR A 17 40.62 -19.27 13.42
N GLY A 18 41.53 -18.29 13.46
CA GLY A 18 42.50 -18.12 14.54
C GLY A 18 41.85 -17.84 15.91
N LEU A 19 40.75 -17.08 15.96
CA LEU A 19 39.92 -16.93 17.17
C LEU A 19 39.34 -18.27 17.65
N ARG A 20 39.22 -19.29 16.81
CA ARG A 20 38.76 -20.64 17.18
C ARG A 20 39.90 -21.63 17.45
N ALA A 21 41.15 -21.17 17.44
CA ALA A 21 42.32 -22.00 17.69
C ALA A 21 42.33 -22.61 19.11
N SER A 22 42.99 -23.76 19.28
CA SER A 22 43.07 -24.47 20.56
C SER A 22 44.04 -23.80 21.55
N LYS A 23 45.17 -23.26 21.06
CA LYS A 23 46.14 -22.52 21.88
C LYS A 23 45.64 -21.12 22.21
N ALA A 24 45.97 -20.63 23.42
CA ALA A 24 45.59 -19.28 23.84
C ALA A 24 46.35 -18.19 23.07
N GLU A 25 47.61 -18.44 22.72
CA GLU A 25 48.49 -17.52 21.97
C GLU A 25 47.91 -17.18 20.59
N GLU A 26 47.54 -18.19 19.81
CA GLU A 26 46.92 -18.05 18.48
C GLU A 26 45.60 -17.24 18.53
N ARG A 27 44.81 -17.41 19.61
CA ARG A 27 43.60 -16.61 19.84
C ARG A 27 43.92 -15.16 20.23
N GLN A 28 44.97 -14.93 21.01
CA GLN A 28 45.41 -13.59 21.44
C GLN A 28 46.04 -12.80 20.28
N GLU A 29 46.85 -13.45 19.44
CA GLU A 29 47.37 -12.89 18.18
C GLU A 29 46.22 -12.47 17.25
N SER A 30 45.22 -13.34 17.10
CA SER A 30 44.00 -13.05 16.32
C SER A 30 43.21 -11.85 16.87
N LEU A 31 43.14 -11.66 18.20
CA LEU A 31 42.54 -10.48 18.81
C LEU A 31 43.37 -9.20 18.53
N THR A 32 44.69 -9.27 18.58
CA THR A 32 45.55 -8.11 18.25
C THR A 32 45.46 -7.72 16.78
N ALA A 33 45.45 -8.68 15.85
CA ALA A 33 45.26 -8.41 14.42
C ALA A 33 43.87 -7.78 14.16
N LEU A 34 42.83 -8.33 14.78
CA LEU A 34 41.46 -7.81 14.72
C LEU A 34 41.36 -6.35 15.19
N ASN A 35 42.08 -5.96 16.23
CA ASN A 35 42.12 -4.57 16.72
C ASN A 35 42.79 -3.58 15.74
N THR A 36 43.52 -4.04 14.72
CA THR A 36 44.05 -3.17 13.65
C THR A 36 43.07 -2.94 12.49
N LEU A 37 41.95 -3.67 12.43
CA LEU A 37 41.01 -3.59 11.31
C LEU A 37 39.91 -2.55 11.54
N ALA A 38 39.71 -1.68 10.55
CA ALA A 38 38.58 -0.74 10.51
C ALA A 38 37.23 -1.40 10.15
N TYR A 39 37.17 -2.73 10.01
CA TYR A 39 35.99 -3.47 9.54
C TYR A 39 35.91 -4.87 10.19
N SER A 40 34.68 -5.38 10.37
CA SER A 40 34.41 -6.67 11.02
C SER A 40 33.03 -7.23 10.66
N SER A 41 32.72 -8.47 11.08
CA SER A 41 31.48 -9.18 10.81
C SER A 41 30.67 -9.53 12.07
N GLY A 42 29.36 -9.77 11.89
CA GLY A 42 28.49 -10.26 12.96
C GLY A 42 28.76 -11.70 13.41
N ALA A 43 29.60 -12.46 12.70
CA ALA A 43 30.08 -13.76 13.17
C ALA A 43 31.20 -13.57 14.22
N ILE A 44 32.16 -12.70 13.92
CA ILE A 44 33.27 -12.33 14.82
C ILE A 44 32.73 -11.71 16.12
N LEU A 45 31.73 -10.82 16.04
CA LEU A 45 31.07 -10.27 17.24
C LEU A 45 30.53 -11.36 18.19
N ARG A 46 29.99 -12.46 17.66
CA ARG A 46 29.44 -13.56 18.47
C ARG A 46 30.52 -14.44 19.09
N GLU A 47 31.63 -14.66 18.40
CA GLU A 47 32.78 -15.34 19.00
C GLU A 47 33.44 -14.47 20.06
N LEU A 48 33.52 -13.14 19.89
CA LEU A 48 33.98 -12.21 20.93
C LEU A 48 33.08 -12.24 22.18
N GLU A 49 31.74 -12.16 22.01
CA GLU A 49 30.79 -12.32 23.14
C GLU A 49 30.98 -13.66 23.87
N LYS A 50 31.19 -14.74 23.11
CA LYS A 50 31.41 -16.10 23.65
C LYS A 50 32.79 -16.24 24.32
N MET A 51 33.85 -15.64 23.78
CA MET A 51 35.18 -15.60 24.38
C MET A 51 35.13 -14.93 25.75
N ALA A 52 34.63 -13.70 25.82
CA ALA A 52 34.47 -12.95 27.06
C ALA A 52 33.76 -13.78 28.14
N LEU A 53 32.67 -14.47 27.78
CA LEU A 53 31.89 -15.33 28.68
C LEU A 53 32.57 -16.65 29.09
N SER A 54 33.42 -17.25 28.26
CA SER A 54 33.76 -18.68 28.41
C SER A 54 35.15 -19.15 27.98
N ASP A 55 36.08 -18.26 27.60
CA ASP A 55 37.46 -18.68 27.33
C ASP A 55 38.19 -19.14 28.60
N ARG A 56 39.02 -20.18 28.46
CA ARG A 56 39.82 -20.76 29.54
C ARG A 56 40.94 -19.83 30.01
N SER A 57 41.45 -18.95 29.15
CA SER A 57 42.46 -17.95 29.51
C SER A 57 41.81 -16.69 30.07
N LYS A 58 42.33 -16.17 31.20
CA LYS A 58 41.89 -14.89 31.78
C LYS A 58 42.25 -13.72 30.85
N ALA A 59 43.48 -13.70 30.31
CA ALA A 59 43.94 -12.67 29.39
C ALA A 59 43.08 -12.60 28.11
N VAL A 60 42.71 -13.74 27.52
CA VAL A 60 41.86 -13.77 26.32
C VAL A 60 40.45 -13.24 26.61
N ARG A 61 39.90 -13.49 27.82
CA ARG A 61 38.62 -12.89 28.25
C ARG A 61 38.71 -11.37 28.40
N GLU A 62 39.80 -10.89 29.00
CA GLU A 62 40.02 -9.46 29.24
C GLU A 62 40.24 -8.69 27.93
N THR A 63 41.11 -9.16 27.04
CA THR A 63 41.31 -8.55 25.71
C THR A 63 40.04 -8.62 24.84
N ALA A 64 39.26 -9.71 24.89
CA ALA A 64 37.98 -9.77 24.17
C ALA A 64 36.95 -8.74 24.70
N LEU A 65 36.95 -8.45 26.01
CA LEU A 65 36.12 -7.42 26.63
C LEU A 65 36.54 -6.00 26.28
N GLU A 66 37.84 -5.75 26.12
CA GLU A 66 38.36 -4.47 25.64
C GLU A 66 37.98 -4.25 24.16
N THR A 67 38.21 -5.25 23.30
CA THR A 67 37.83 -5.23 21.88
C THR A 67 36.33 -4.94 21.69
N LEU A 68 35.45 -5.59 22.47
CA LEU A 68 33.99 -5.36 22.42
C LEU A 68 33.58 -3.91 22.73
N GLN A 69 34.36 -3.18 23.54
CA GLN A 69 34.05 -1.80 23.91
C GLN A 69 34.43 -0.77 22.84
N THR A 70 35.22 -1.15 21.83
CA THR A 70 35.66 -0.23 20.76
C THR A 70 34.49 0.27 19.90
N PRO A 71 34.61 1.46 19.26
CA PRO A 71 33.51 2.06 18.50
C PRO A 71 32.93 1.18 17.39
N LEU A 72 33.76 0.36 16.74
CA LEU A 72 33.36 -0.56 15.67
C LEU A 72 32.35 -1.60 16.17
N TYR A 73 32.64 -2.26 17.29
CA TYR A 73 31.76 -3.32 17.82
C TYR A 73 30.51 -2.76 18.50
N ARG A 74 30.57 -1.60 19.15
CA ARG A 74 29.37 -0.88 19.61
C ARG A 74 28.41 -0.58 18.46
N GLN A 75 28.91 -0.08 17.32
CA GLN A 75 28.06 0.15 16.13
C GLN A 75 27.46 -1.16 15.58
N LEU A 76 28.21 -2.26 15.58
CA LEU A 76 27.71 -3.57 15.14
C LEU A 76 26.66 -4.16 16.09
N GLN A 77 26.78 -3.93 17.39
CA GLN A 77 25.77 -4.27 18.40
C GLN A 77 24.50 -3.43 18.20
N THR A 78 24.62 -2.11 18.05
CA THR A 78 23.47 -1.21 17.75
C THR A 78 22.72 -1.66 16.50
N ARG A 79 23.42 -2.08 15.43
CA ARG A 79 22.79 -2.59 14.20
C ARG A 79 22.17 -3.99 14.32
N GLN A 80 22.48 -4.76 15.36
CA GLN A 80 21.97 -6.13 15.57
C GLN A 80 20.97 -6.24 16.73
N ALA A 81 20.80 -5.18 17.53
CA ALA A 81 19.91 -5.17 18.69
C ALA A 81 18.43 -5.31 18.30
N ARG A 82 17.80 -6.39 18.78
CA ARG A 82 16.36 -6.67 18.57
C ARG A 82 15.45 -6.15 19.70
N LEU A 83 16.02 -5.67 20.80
CA LEU A 83 15.27 -5.27 21.99
C LEU A 83 15.18 -3.74 22.13
N PRO A 84 13.98 -3.18 22.41
CA PRO A 84 13.81 -1.76 22.70
C PRO A 84 14.68 -1.28 23.87
N GLN A 85 15.13 -0.04 23.83
CA GLN A 85 16.02 0.53 24.85
C GLN A 85 15.43 0.45 26.28
N HIS A 86 14.12 0.61 26.43
CA HIS A 86 13.41 0.45 27.71
C HIS A 86 13.52 -0.97 28.27
N SER A 87 13.32 -1.99 27.43
CA SER A 87 13.49 -3.40 27.81
C SER A 87 14.94 -3.73 28.14
N ARG A 88 15.91 -3.12 27.44
CA ARG A 88 17.34 -3.30 27.74
C ARG A 88 17.75 -2.66 29.08
N ARG A 89 17.17 -1.51 29.45
CA ARG A 89 17.37 -0.91 30.79
C ARG A 89 16.92 -1.86 31.90
N MET A 90 15.67 -2.34 31.85
CA MET A 90 15.17 -3.33 32.82
C MET A 90 16.10 -4.55 32.95
N ILE A 91 16.67 -5.06 31.85
CA ILE A 91 17.63 -6.17 31.89
C ILE A 91 18.96 -5.77 32.59
N VAL A 92 19.48 -4.56 32.35
CA VAL A 92 20.69 -4.05 33.04
C VAL A 92 20.44 -3.83 34.53
N ASP A 93 19.28 -3.29 34.89
CA ASP A 93 18.85 -3.06 36.26
C ASP A 93 18.67 -4.39 37.02
N GLU A 94 18.04 -5.38 36.39
CA GLU A 94 17.86 -6.75 36.91
C GLU A 94 19.19 -7.50 37.08
N ILE A 95 20.13 -7.38 36.13
CA ILE A 95 21.49 -7.93 36.28
C ILE A 95 22.22 -7.30 37.49
N ALA A 96 21.93 -6.04 37.83
CA ALA A 96 22.49 -5.40 39.02
C ALA A 96 21.86 -5.89 40.34
N ILE A 97 20.59 -6.32 40.32
CA ILE A 97 19.98 -7.03 41.43
C ILE A 97 20.63 -8.41 41.60
N TRP A 98 20.79 -9.19 40.52
CA TRP A 98 21.40 -10.52 40.58
C TRP A 98 22.87 -10.53 41.03
N GLU A 99 23.64 -9.49 40.71
CA GLU A 99 25.00 -9.27 41.23
C GLU A 99 24.97 -9.01 42.75
N LYS A 100 24.10 -8.10 43.20
CA LYS A 100 23.95 -7.73 44.62
C LYS A 100 23.45 -8.91 45.48
N ASP A 101 22.58 -9.74 44.93
CA ASP A 101 22.00 -10.91 45.60
C ASP A 101 22.91 -12.16 45.52
N GLY A 102 24.12 -12.04 44.96
CA GLY A 102 25.10 -13.12 44.87
C GLY A 102 24.78 -14.22 43.85
N LEU A 103 23.78 -14.00 42.99
CA LEU A 103 23.38 -14.93 41.93
C LEU A 103 24.31 -14.85 40.69
N LEU A 104 25.01 -13.72 40.53
CA LEU A 104 26.06 -13.53 39.52
C LEU A 104 27.37 -13.09 40.16
N ASP A 105 28.45 -13.76 39.74
CA ASP A 105 29.82 -13.29 39.90
C ASP A 105 30.05 -11.97 39.12
N GLU A 106 30.86 -11.06 39.69
CA GLU A 106 31.16 -9.73 39.16
C GLU A 106 31.73 -9.78 37.72
N SER A 107 32.56 -10.80 37.44
CA SER A 107 33.09 -10.98 36.08
C SER A 107 31.98 -11.30 35.06
N ARG A 108 30.93 -12.03 35.48
CA ARG A 108 29.82 -12.43 34.61
C ARG A 108 28.79 -11.32 34.44
N SER A 109 28.46 -10.60 35.51
CA SER A 109 27.53 -9.47 35.46
C SER A 109 28.09 -8.34 34.59
N GLN A 110 29.40 -8.06 34.64
CA GLN A 110 30.05 -7.06 33.79
C GLN A 110 29.87 -7.39 32.29
N ILE A 111 30.13 -8.65 31.89
CA ILE A 111 29.97 -9.11 30.49
C ILE A 111 28.49 -9.02 30.06
N LEU A 112 27.56 -9.47 30.92
CA LEU A 112 26.13 -9.45 30.63
C LEU A 112 25.59 -8.01 30.51
N ARG A 113 26.00 -7.09 31.39
CA ARG A 113 25.64 -5.66 31.31
C ARG A 113 26.08 -5.06 29.97
N GLN A 114 27.33 -5.24 29.56
CA GLN A 114 27.87 -4.67 28.30
C GLN A 114 27.02 -5.00 27.07
N ARG A 115 26.44 -6.20 27.01
CA ARG A 115 25.58 -6.65 25.90
C ARG A 115 24.29 -5.83 25.72
N TYR A 116 23.83 -5.15 26.77
CA TYR A 116 22.60 -4.36 26.78
C TYR A 116 22.84 -2.85 26.99
N ASP A 117 24.01 -2.49 27.53
CA ASP A 117 24.45 -1.15 27.99
C ASP A 117 25.30 -0.36 26.95
N PHE A 118 25.60 -0.95 25.79
CA PHE A 118 26.52 -0.40 24.78
C PHE A 118 26.17 1.02 24.25
N ASP A 119 24.89 1.41 24.30
CA ASP A 119 24.37 2.74 23.91
C ASP A 119 23.74 3.51 25.10
N LEU A 120 23.92 3.02 26.33
CA LEU A 120 23.44 3.64 27.56
C LEU A 120 24.55 4.39 28.31
N LYS A 121 25.81 3.94 28.20
CA LYS A 121 26.98 4.69 28.69
C LYS A 121 27.60 5.56 27.60
N PRO A 122 28.00 6.81 27.91
CA PRO A 122 28.87 7.60 27.03
C PRO A 122 30.20 6.85 26.80
N ALA A 123 30.82 7.06 25.64
CA ALA A 123 32.11 6.44 25.34
C ALA A 123 33.22 7.03 26.23
N PRO A 124 34.21 6.23 26.67
CA PRO A 124 35.46 6.76 27.19
C PRO A 124 36.11 7.68 26.15
N VAL A 125 36.58 8.85 26.56
CA VAL A 125 37.24 9.80 25.65
C VAL A 125 38.71 9.42 25.54
N ASP A 126 39.02 8.48 24.64
CA ASP A 126 40.40 8.15 24.29
C ASP A 126 41.10 9.34 23.63
N GLN A 127 41.87 10.08 24.42
CA GLN A 127 42.59 11.30 24.01
C GLN A 127 43.61 11.08 22.88
N LYS A 128 43.94 9.83 22.53
CA LYS A 128 44.75 9.48 21.34
C LYS A 128 43.99 9.55 20.01
N SER A 129 42.65 9.64 20.01
CA SER A 129 41.86 9.75 18.78
C SER A 129 41.81 11.17 18.17
N ALA A 130 42.54 12.13 18.75
CA ALA A 130 42.62 13.52 18.31
C ALA A 130 43.29 13.72 16.92
N LEU A 131 43.88 12.66 16.34
CA LEU A 131 44.35 12.64 14.95
C LEU A 131 43.37 11.92 14.01
N SER A 132 42.09 12.23 14.17
CA SER A 132 41.16 12.20 13.04
C SER A 132 41.55 13.31 12.06
N GLN A 133 42.60 13.09 11.26
CA GLN A 133 42.86 13.91 10.07
C GLN A 133 41.56 13.94 9.25
N PRO A 134 41.13 15.10 8.73
CA PRO A 134 40.00 15.12 7.81
C PRO A 134 40.33 14.20 6.65
N GLN A 135 39.46 13.23 6.35
CA GLN A 135 39.66 12.31 5.24
C GLN A 135 40.05 13.12 4.01
N PRO A 136 41.17 12.82 3.33
CA PRO A 136 41.63 13.62 2.20
C PRO A 136 40.48 13.69 1.19
N ALA A 137 39.93 14.90 1.04
CA ALA A 137 38.70 15.09 0.29
C ALA A 137 38.92 14.52 -1.11
N LYS A 138 38.12 13.48 -1.48
CA LYS A 138 38.30 12.69 -2.71
C LYS A 138 38.74 13.63 -3.83
N PRO A 139 39.95 13.44 -4.41
CA PRO A 139 40.56 14.45 -5.26
C PRO A 139 39.55 14.83 -6.33
N LYS A 140 39.18 16.13 -6.38
CA LYS A 140 38.11 16.61 -7.25
C LYS A 140 38.44 16.17 -8.67
N ALA A 141 37.64 15.25 -9.20
CA ALA A 141 37.86 14.67 -10.53
C ALA A 141 38.04 15.82 -11.52
N THR A 142 39.17 15.82 -12.23
CA THR A 142 39.48 16.94 -13.12
C THR A 142 38.43 17.03 -14.21
N LEU A 143 38.24 18.22 -14.79
CA LEU A 143 37.25 18.43 -15.84
C LEU A 143 37.49 17.45 -17.02
N ALA A 144 38.77 17.17 -17.32
CA ALA A 144 39.18 16.11 -18.24
C ALA A 144 38.77 14.70 -17.77
N GLN A 145 39.09 14.25 -16.55
CA GLN A 145 38.65 12.94 -16.04
C GLN A 145 37.13 12.77 -16.05
N THR A 146 36.38 13.86 -15.87
CA THR A 146 34.92 13.86 -15.88
C THR A 146 34.37 13.79 -17.31
N LEU A 147 34.97 14.52 -18.27
CA LEU A 147 34.59 14.52 -19.69
C LEU A 147 34.99 13.24 -20.43
N PHE A 148 36.14 12.64 -20.11
CA PHE A 148 36.60 11.36 -20.68
C PHE A 148 36.16 10.14 -19.85
N SER A 149 35.22 10.29 -18.91
CA SER A 149 34.64 9.17 -18.18
C SER A 149 33.83 8.26 -19.10
N GLU A 150 33.71 6.97 -18.76
CA GLU A 150 32.89 6.05 -19.55
C GLU A 150 31.40 6.44 -19.56
N THR A 151 30.94 7.04 -18.47
CA THR A 151 29.60 7.60 -18.32
C THR A 151 29.36 8.79 -19.26
N SER A 152 30.28 9.76 -19.34
CA SER A 152 30.13 10.92 -20.23
C SER A 152 30.26 10.54 -21.70
N ILE A 153 31.16 9.60 -22.05
CA ILE A 153 31.28 9.05 -23.41
C ILE A 153 29.96 8.39 -23.84
N LYS A 154 29.37 7.53 -22.99
CA LYS A 154 28.06 6.90 -23.28
C LYS A 154 26.93 7.93 -23.38
N VAL A 155 26.88 8.91 -22.49
CA VAL A 155 25.87 10.00 -22.54
C VAL A 155 26.00 10.79 -23.84
N ALA A 156 27.21 11.19 -24.25
CA ALA A 156 27.43 11.92 -25.50
C ALA A 156 27.03 11.09 -26.74
N LEU A 157 27.40 9.80 -26.78
CA LEU A 157 27.01 8.88 -27.85
C LEU A 157 25.49 8.70 -27.97
N TYR A 158 24.79 8.44 -26.85
CA TYR A 158 23.34 8.21 -26.88
C TYR A 158 22.52 9.50 -27.08
N LEU A 159 22.92 10.61 -26.44
CA LEU A 159 22.25 11.90 -26.62
C LEU A 159 22.46 12.44 -28.05
N GLY A 160 23.67 12.25 -28.62
CA GLY A 160 23.93 12.56 -30.01
C GLY A 160 23.12 11.71 -30.98
N ALA A 161 22.98 10.40 -30.72
CA ALA A 161 22.12 9.52 -31.52
C ALA A 161 20.64 9.91 -31.45
N PHE A 162 20.13 10.26 -30.26
CA PHE A 162 18.76 10.76 -30.08
C PHE A 162 18.51 12.03 -30.91
N PHE A 163 19.39 13.02 -30.81
CA PHE A 163 19.26 14.27 -31.55
C PHE A 163 19.43 14.09 -33.08
N ILE A 164 20.25 13.13 -33.56
CA ILE A 164 20.28 12.78 -34.99
C ILE A 164 18.95 12.14 -35.43
N VAL A 165 18.38 11.21 -34.65
CA VAL A 165 17.08 10.59 -34.98
C VAL A 165 15.96 11.63 -34.98
N ALA A 166 15.93 12.54 -34.00
CA ALA A 166 14.97 13.64 -33.96
C ALA A 166 15.14 14.58 -35.18
N ALA A 167 16.37 14.96 -35.52
CA ALA A 167 16.65 15.76 -36.71
C ALA A 167 16.26 15.05 -38.01
N ALA A 168 16.52 13.74 -38.13
CA ALA A 168 16.15 12.94 -39.31
C ALA A 168 14.62 12.83 -39.48
N ALA A 169 13.88 12.63 -38.39
CA ALA A 169 12.42 12.61 -38.42
C ALA A 169 11.82 13.99 -38.80
N ILE A 170 12.32 15.07 -38.20
CA ILE A 170 11.92 16.44 -38.53
C ILE A 170 12.29 16.78 -39.99
N PHE A 171 13.45 16.34 -40.47
CA PHE A 171 13.89 16.55 -41.85
C PHE A 171 13.04 15.78 -42.86
N ALA A 172 12.72 14.51 -42.57
CA ALA A 172 11.87 13.67 -43.43
C ALA A 172 10.43 14.20 -43.55
N ALA A 173 9.95 14.94 -42.54
CA ALA A 173 8.63 15.58 -42.53
C ALA A 173 8.60 16.99 -43.17
N ILE A 174 9.74 17.69 -43.27
CA ILE A 174 9.80 19.07 -43.79
C ILE A 174 10.34 19.16 -45.23
N PHE A 175 11.20 18.22 -45.68
CA PHE A 175 11.93 18.33 -46.95
C PHE A 175 11.60 17.20 -47.94
N GLU A 176 10.53 17.38 -48.72
CA GLU A 176 9.97 16.37 -49.63
C GLU A 176 10.94 15.86 -50.71
N ALA A 177 11.71 16.76 -51.34
CA ALA A 177 12.44 16.47 -52.59
C ALA A 177 13.83 15.84 -52.41
N LEU A 178 14.45 15.96 -51.23
CA LEU A 178 15.83 15.51 -50.98
C LEU A 178 15.96 14.40 -49.92
N ARG A 179 14.86 14.05 -49.24
CA ARG A 179 14.85 13.09 -48.12
C ARG A 179 15.45 11.72 -48.46
N LEU A 180 14.97 11.01 -49.49
CA LEU A 180 15.40 9.62 -49.78
C LEU A 180 16.92 9.46 -50.01
N PRO A 181 17.57 10.15 -50.97
CA PRO A 181 18.99 9.92 -51.24
C PRO A 181 19.90 10.36 -50.09
N ILE A 182 19.49 11.36 -49.30
CA ILE A 182 20.26 11.82 -48.13
C ILE A 182 20.14 10.81 -46.97
N LEU A 183 18.92 10.37 -46.65
CA LEU A 183 18.69 9.40 -45.56
C LEU A 183 19.38 8.07 -45.87
N LEU A 184 19.17 7.50 -47.06
CA LEU A 184 19.75 6.22 -47.47
C LEU A 184 21.29 6.26 -47.49
N LEU A 185 21.89 7.39 -47.88
CA LEU A 185 23.33 7.63 -47.77
C LEU A 185 23.80 7.59 -46.30
N PHE A 186 23.12 8.28 -45.40
CA PHE A 186 23.44 8.22 -43.96
C PHE A 186 23.23 6.83 -43.37
N THR A 187 22.16 6.12 -43.74
CA THR A 187 21.89 4.73 -43.36
C THR A 187 23.05 3.82 -43.76
N LEU A 188 23.52 3.89 -45.01
CA LEU A 188 24.68 3.12 -45.47
C LEU A 188 25.98 3.49 -44.74
N ILE A 189 26.22 4.78 -44.48
CA ILE A 189 27.39 5.26 -43.72
C ILE A 189 27.38 4.70 -42.30
N PHE A 190 26.26 4.80 -41.58
CA PHE A 190 26.15 4.30 -40.21
C PHE A 190 26.17 2.76 -40.14
N GLY A 191 25.51 2.09 -41.09
CA GLY A 191 25.52 0.63 -41.23
C GLY A 191 26.92 0.08 -41.49
N GLY A 192 27.60 0.58 -42.54
CA GLY A 192 28.98 0.20 -42.86
C GLY A 192 29.97 0.56 -41.76
N GLY A 193 29.85 1.77 -41.20
CA GLY A 193 30.65 2.23 -40.06
C GLY A 193 30.51 1.33 -38.83
N SER A 194 29.29 0.85 -38.54
CA SER A 194 29.08 -0.09 -37.43
C SER A 194 29.84 -1.41 -37.61
N LEU A 195 29.85 -1.97 -38.83
CA LEU A 195 30.53 -3.23 -39.14
C LEU A 195 32.06 -3.10 -39.07
N VAL A 196 32.61 -2.02 -39.64
CA VAL A 196 34.05 -1.73 -39.64
C VAL A 196 34.56 -1.48 -38.22
N LEU A 197 33.85 -0.69 -37.41
CA LEU A 197 34.29 -0.33 -36.07
C LEU A 197 34.17 -1.47 -35.05
N LYS A 198 33.34 -2.49 -35.29
CA LYS A 198 33.02 -3.54 -34.29
C LYS A 198 34.23 -4.19 -33.62
N LYS A 199 35.29 -4.47 -34.37
CA LYS A 199 36.50 -5.13 -33.84
C LYS A 199 37.41 -4.22 -33.01
N LYS A 200 37.25 -2.89 -33.12
CA LYS A 200 38.09 -1.89 -32.42
C LYS A 200 37.30 -1.15 -31.35
N LEU A 201 36.18 -0.53 -31.73
CA LEU A 201 35.35 0.34 -30.89
C LEU A 201 33.93 -0.24 -30.76
N PRO A 202 33.71 -1.25 -29.89
CA PRO A 202 32.42 -1.96 -29.81
C PRO A 202 31.27 -1.07 -29.32
N GLN A 203 31.54 -0.06 -28.47
CA GLN A 203 30.49 0.87 -27.99
C GLN A 203 30.01 1.83 -29.11
N PRO A 204 30.88 2.57 -29.84
CA PRO A 204 30.49 3.28 -31.06
C PRO A 204 29.84 2.40 -32.12
N SER A 205 30.38 1.21 -32.40
CA SER A 205 29.81 0.25 -33.36
C SER A 205 28.35 -0.08 -33.04
N PHE A 206 28.04 -0.37 -31.77
CA PHE A 206 26.67 -0.60 -31.31
C PHE A 206 25.76 0.63 -31.49
N THR A 207 26.25 1.83 -31.16
CA THR A 207 25.48 3.08 -31.32
C THR A 207 25.20 3.40 -32.80
N LEU A 208 26.18 3.24 -33.70
CA LEU A 208 25.97 3.44 -35.13
C LEU A 208 24.98 2.41 -35.72
N PHE A 209 25.00 1.16 -35.24
CA PHE A 209 24.01 0.16 -35.66
C PHE A 209 22.60 0.50 -35.18
N ILE A 210 22.44 1.09 -34.00
CA ILE A 210 21.12 1.62 -33.56
C ILE A 210 20.62 2.66 -34.57
N ILE A 211 21.43 3.67 -34.89
CA ILE A 211 21.06 4.76 -35.83
C ILE A 211 20.67 4.17 -37.20
N PHE A 212 21.52 3.31 -37.77
CA PHE A 212 21.23 2.54 -39.00
C PHE A 212 19.87 1.82 -38.92
N SER A 213 19.60 1.10 -37.83
CA SER A 213 18.36 0.32 -37.70
C SER A 213 17.11 1.15 -37.41
N VAL A 214 17.25 2.41 -37.00
CA VAL A 214 16.14 3.37 -36.82
C VAL A 214 15.89 4.17 -38.10
N LEU A 215 16.93 4.42 -38.91
CA LEU A 215 16.76 5.03 -40.23
C LEU A 215 16.10 4.08 -41.24
N LEU A 216 16.35 2.77 -41.16
CA LEU A 216 15.78 1.80 -42.10
C LEU A 216 14.24 1.90 -42.25
N PRO A 217 13.41 1.92 -41.19
CA PRO A 217 11.97 2.18 -41.32
C PRO A 217 11.63 3.53 -41.97
N ILE A 218 12.45 4.57 -41.77
CA ILE A 218 12.25 5.88 -42.40
C ILE A 218 12.55 5.80 -43.90
N ASP A 219 13.66 5.17 -44.30
CA ASP A 219 13.99 4.90 -45.71
C ASP A 219 12.87 4.11 -46.39
N PHE A 220 12.37 3.03 -45.75
CA PHE A 220 11.25 2.26 -46.29
C PHE A 220 9.93 3.05 -46.34
N SER A 221 9.71 4.02 -45.46
CA SER A 221 8.55 4.93 -45.55
C SER A 221 8.66 5.83 -46.77
N VAL A 222 9.81 6.45 -46.99
CA VAL A 222 9.99 7.31 -48.17
C VAL A 222 9.98 6.49 -49.47
N ILE A 223 10.45 5.24 -49.44
CA ILE A 223 10.27 4.31 -50.58
C ILE A 223 8.78 4.06 -50.84
N ALA A 224 7.97 3.77 -49.81
CA ALA A 224 6.52 3.57 -49.97
C ALA A 224 5.82 4.81 -50.56
N ASP A 225 6.17 6.01 -50.07
CA ASP A 225 5.68 7.28 -50.64
C ASP A 225 6.04 7.40 -52.13
N THR A 226 7.30 7.13 -52.51
CA THR A 226 7.75 7.24 -53.92
C THR A 226 7.19 6.17 -54.85
N LEU A 227 6.77 5.03 -54.32
CA LEU A 227 6.10 3.96 -55.06
C LEU A 227 4.57 4.15 -55.15
N ILE A 228 4.02 5.14 -54.44
CA ILE A 228 2.58 5.45 -54.37
C ILE A 228 1.76 4.19 -54.03
N LEU A 229 2.20 3.47 -52.99
CA LEU A 229 1.52 2.25 -52.53
C LEU A 229 0.26 2.60 -51.73
N ASP A 230 -0.87 2.02 -52.12
CA ASP A 230 -2.17 2.21 -51.47
C ASP A 230 -2.83 0.87 -51.06
N GLY A 231 -4.01 0.96 -50.43
CA GLY A 231 -4.88 -0.15 -50.07
C GLY A 231 -4.18 -1.33 -49.39
N GLN A 232 -4.37 -2.54 -49.95
CA GLN A 232 -3.70 -3.75 -49.47
C GLN A 232 -2.20 -3.79 -49.82
N GLY A 233 -1.77 -3.07 -50.87
CA GLY A 233 -0.38 -3.08 -51.35
C GLY A 233 0.60 -2.52 -50.32
N ILE A 234 0.24 -1.38 -49.71
CA ILE A 234 1.03 -0.78 -48.62
C ILE A 234 1.04 -1.67 -47.35
N SER A 235 -0.05 -2.40 -47.07
CA SER A 235 -0.10 -3.37 -45.95
C SER A 235 0.81 -4.58 -46.17
N ILE A 236 0.80 -5.19 -47.37
CA ILE A 236 1.73 -6.29 -47.73
C ILE A 236 3.17 -5.80 -47.63
N TYR A 237 3.46 -4.61 -48.16
CA TYR A 237 4.79 -4.00 -48.10
C TYR A 237 5.29 -3.85 -46.66
N TRP A 238 4.52 -3.21 -45.78
CA TRP A 238 4.94 -3.03 -44.38
C TRP A 238 5.01 -4.35 -43.59
N MET A 239 4.09 -5.29 -43.82
CA MET A 239 4.18 -6.63 -43.23
C MET A 239 5.54 -7.28 -43.54
N ILE A 240 5.99 -7.22 -44.80
CA ILE A 240 7.28 -7.76 -45.24
C ILE A 240 8.45 -6.96 -44.67
N VAL A 241 8.40 -5.62 -44.69
CA VAL A 241 9.45 -4.75 -44.12
C VAL A 241 9.68 -5.03 -42.64
N TYR A 242 8.61 -5.11 -41.83
CA TYR A 242 8.73 -5.42 -40.40
C TYR A 242 9.12 -6.89 -40.11
N LEU A 243 8.84 -7.82 -41.03
CA LEU A 243 9.36 -9.20 -40.96
C LEU A 243 10.86 -9.24 -41.28
N LEU A 244 11.34 -8.43 -42.23
CA LEU A 244 12.78 -8.26 -42.50
C LEU A 244 13.50 -7.57 -41.33
N MET A 245 12.92 -6.51 -40.75
CA MET A 245 13.48 -5.86 -39.54
C MET A 245 13.53 -6.80 -38.34
N THR A 246 12.57 -7.72 -38.20
CA THR A 246 12.64 -8.83 -37.24
C THR A 246 13.92 -9.65 -37.44
N GLY A 247 14.20 -10.06 -38.69
CA GLY A 247 15.41 -10.80 -39.04
C GLY A 247 16.70 -10.03 -38.73
N VAL A 248 16.74 -8.74 -39.08
CA VAL A 248 17.89 -7.85 -38.80
C VAL A 248 18.13 -7.71 -37.29
N TRP A 249 17.09 -7.49 -36.47
CA TRP A 249 17.24 -7.36 -35.02
C TRP A 249 17.46 -8.69 -34.30
N ALA A 250 16.91 -9.81 -34.80
CA ALA A 250 17.25 -11.16 -34.31
C ALA A 250 18.74 -11.48 -34.59
N PHE A 251 19.24 -11.17 -35.78
CA PHE A 251 20.67 -11.26 -36.10
C PHE A 251 21.51 -10.33 -35.22
N ALA A 252 21.10 -9.07 -35.04
CA ALA A 252 21.80 -8.10 -34.20
C ALA A 252 21.87 -8.52 -32.72
N THR A 253 20.83 -9.19 -32.20
CA THR A 253 20.79 -9.80 -30.86
C THR A 253 21.95 -10.79 -30.68
N TRP A 254 22.14 -11.69 -31.64
CA TRP A 254 23.24 -12.66 -31.66
C TRP A 254 24.60 -11.97 -31.89
N PHE A 255 24.67 -11.11 -32.90
CA PHE A 255 25.90 -10.47 -33.40
C PHE A 255 26.52 -9.51 -32.39
N PHE A 256 25.72 -8.72 -31.66
CA PHE A 256 26.19 -7.79 -30.61
C PHE A 256 26.06 -8.35 -29.19
N ARG A 257 25.45 -9.53 -29.00
CA ARG A 257 25.03 -10.04 -27.67
C ARG A 257 24.25 -8.98 -26.88
N SER A 258 23.31 -8.29 -27.54
CA SER A 258 22.54 -7.21 -26.92
C SER A 258 21.12 -7.64 -26.61
N ARG A 259 20.70 -7.44 -25.35
CA ARG A 259 19.32 -7.69 -24.90
C ARG A 259 18.33 -6.75 -25.59
N PHE A 260 18.75 -5.52 -25.93
CA PHE A 260 17.90 -4.50 -26.56
C PHE A 260 17.31 -4.96 -27.91
N PHE A 261 18.13 -5.51 -28.81
CA PHE A 261 17.64 -5.96 -30.12
C PHE A 261 16.65 -7.13 -30.03
N SER A 262 16.67 -7.91 -28.94
CA SER A 262 15.65 -8.96 -28.72
C SER A 262 14.27 -8.36 -28.42
N LEU A 263 14.22 -7.18 -27.79
CA LEU A 263 12.99 -6.42 -27.56
C LEU A 263 12.49 -5.79 -28.86
N MET A 264 13.39 -5.19 -29.64
CA MET A 264 13.04 -4.61 -30.94
C MET A 264 12.52 -5.67 -31.93
N ALA A 265 13.13 -6.87 -31.95
CA ALA A 265 12.65 -7.98 -32.76
C ALA A 265 11.20 -8.40 -32.41
N LEU A 266 10.83 -8.41 -31.11
CA LEU A 266 9.45 -8.66 -30.70
C LEU A 266 8.49 -7.60 -31.23
N VAL A 267 8.81 -6.32 -31.03
CA VAL A 267 7.99 -5.20 -31.53
C VAL A 267 7.82 -5.30 -33.04
N SER A 268 8.87 -5.68 -33.76
CA SER A 268 8.85 -5.88 -35.21
C SER A 268 7.94 -7.02 -35.67
N VAL A 269 7.91 -8.15 -34.95
CA VAL A 269 6.92 -9.22 -35.22
C VAL A 269 5.51 -8.72 -34.94
N GLY A 270 5.29 -8.02 -33.83
CA GLY A 270 3.99 -7.46 -33.48
C GLY A 270 3.45 -6.53 -34.57
N VAL A 271 4.26 -5.58 -35.04
CA VAL A 271 3.87 -4.66 -36.12
C VAL A 271 3.71 -5.39 -37.46
N SER A 272 4.56 -6.37 -37.78
CA SER A 272 4.38 -7.21 -38.98
C SER A 272 3.03 -7.95 -38.97
N LEU A 273 2.63 -8.51 -37.82
CA LEU A 273 1.33 -9.17 -37.66
C LEU A 273 0.14 -8.20 -37.58
N PHE A 274 0.35 -6.95 -37.15
CA PHE A 274 -0.65 -5.89 -37.27
C PHE A 274 -0.94 -5.56 -38.75
N TYR A 275 0.10 -5.46 -39.60
CA TYR A 275 -0.10 -5.29 -41.03
C TYR A 275 -0.64 -6.56 -41.74
N LEU A 276 -0.45 -7.75 -41.17
CA LEU A 276 -1.12 -8.98 -41.64
C LEU A 276 -2.64 -8.93 -41.40
N ALA A 277 -3.11 -8.32 -40.31
CA ALA A 277 -4.54 -8.08 -40.10
C ALA A 277 -5.12 -7.15 -41.18
N ASN A 278 -4.39 -6.07 -41.53
CA ASN A 278 -4.77 -5.11 -42.58
C ASN A 278 -4.84 -5.69 -44.02
N LEU A 279 -4.63 -6.99 -44.23
CA LEU A 279 -4.89 -7.66 -45.51
C LEU A 279 -6.33 -8.13 -45.65
N PHE A 280 -7.03 -8.28 -44.53
CA PHE A 280 -8.48 -8.47 -44.48
C PHE A 280 -9.10 -7.07 -44.48
N ASN A 281 -10.05 -6.79 -45.39
CA ASN A 281 -10.68 -5.47 -45.47
C ASN A 281 -11.57 -5.23 -44.24
N ASP A 282 -11.47 -4.04 -43.66
CA ASP A 282 -12.15 -3.60 -42.42
C ASP A 282 -12.19 -4.69 -41.32
N PRO A 283 -11.01 -5.15 -40.84
CA PRO A 283 -10.93 -6.25 -39.89
C PRO A 283 -11.28 -5.76 -38.47
N PRO A 284 -12.06 -6.53 -37.68
CA PRO A 284 -12.40 -6.15 -36.32
C PRO A 284 -11.19 -6.25 -35.39
N VAL A 285 -11.26 -5.51 -34.28
CA VAL A 285 -10.17 -5.38 -33.28
C VAL A 285 -9.66 -6.75 -32.81
N ASP A 286 -10.55 -7.73 -32.65
CA ASP A 286 -10.21 -9.09 -32.23
C ASP A 286 -9.25 -9.82 -33.19
N LEU A 287 -9.26 -9.54 -34.50
CA LEU A 287 -8.31 -10.17 -35.42
C LEU A 287 -6.87 -9.68 -35.16
N TYR A 288 -6.70 -8.38 -34.92
CA TYR A 288 -5.41 -7.81 -34.52
C TYR A 288 -4.92 -8.41 -33.20
N LEU A 289 -5.80 -8.44 -32.19
CA LEU A 289 -5.47 -8.97 -30.86
C LEU A 289 -5.12 -10.46 -30.92
N LEU A 290 -5.83 -11.25 -31.73
CA LEU A 290 -5.55 -12.66 -31.97
C LEU A 290 -4.16 -12.86 -32.57
N LEU A 291 -3.82 -12.17 -33.66
CA LEU A 291 -2.50 -12.27 -34.28
C LEU A 291 -1.38 -11.76 -33.35
N LEU A 292 -1.62 -10.70 -32.58
CA LEU A 292 -0.66 -10.20 -31.59
C LEU A 292 -0.44 -11.20 -30.44
N SER A 293 -1.46 -11.92 -29.98
CA SER A 293 -1.30 -12.99 -28.95
C SER A 293 -0.44 -14.16 -29.45
N LEU A 294 -0.50 -14.48 -30.75
CA LEU A 294 0.38 -15.48 -31.37
C LEU A 294 1.85 -15.04 -31.36
N SER A 295 2.14 -13.73 -31.51
CA SER A 295 3.51 -13.22 -31.28
C SER A 295 3.95 -13.37 -29.82
N GLY A 296 3.02 -13.20 -28.86
CA GLY A 296 3.22 -13.50 -27.45
C GLY A 296 3.68 -14.95 -27.23
N LEU A 297 2.97 -15.93 -27.79
CA LEU A 297 3.37 -17.34 -27.70
C LEU A 297 4.71 -17.63 -28.40
N GLY A 298 4.94 -17.09 -29.60
CA GLY A 298 6.21 -17.20 -30.32
C GLY A 298 7.40 -16.64 -29.52
N SER A 299 7.18 -15.53 -28.81
CA SER A 299 8.17 -14.86 -27.98
C SER A 299 8.58 -15.68 -26.75
N LEU A 300 7.67 -16.46 -26.14
CA LEU A 300 8.02 -17.41 -25.07
C LEU A 300 8.92 -18.53 -25.60
N GLY A 301 8.73 -18.93 -26.87
CA GLY A 301 9.66 -19.78 -27.61
C GLY A 301 11.04 -19.14 -27.72
N ALA A 302 11.12 -17.87 -28.13
CA ALA A 302 12.37 -17.12 -28.21
C ALA A 302 13.07 -16.95 -26.84
N VAL A 303 12.33 -16.64 -25.77
CA VAL A 303 12.84 -16.60 -24.38
C VAL A 303 13.47 -17.94 -23.99
N LYS A 304 12.80 -19.06 -24.30
CA LYS A 304 13.30 -20.41 -24.02
C LYS A 304 14.58 -20.74 -24.81
N LEU A 305 14.70 -20.26 -26.05
CA LEU A 305 15.91 -20.38 -26.87
C LEU A 305 17.06 -19.51 -26.33
N LEU A 306 16.80 -18.24 -26.01
CA LEU A 306 17.80 -17.33 -25.42
C LEU A 306 18.32 -17.83 -24.07
N LYS A 307 17.44 -18.34 -23.20
CA LYS A 307 17.81 -18.95 -21.91
C LYS A 307 18.64 -20.23 -22.07
N LYS A 308 18.56 -20.92 -23.22
CA LYS A 308 19.43 -22.06 -23.57
C LYS A 308 20.77 -21.61 -24.19
N TRP A 309 20.82 -20.44 -24.82
CA TRP A 309 21.99 -19.94 -25.56
C TRP A 309 22.95 -19.07 -24.72
N GLN A 310 22.46 -18.29 -23.76
CA GLN A 310 23.27 -17.51 -22.83
C GLN A 310 22.93 -17.90 -21.38
N ASP A 311 22.02 -17.16 -20.74
CA ASP A 311 21.61 -17.37 -19.35
C ASP A 311 20.19 -16.84 -19.09
N GLU A 312 19.68 -16.99 -17.86
CA GLU A 312 18.36 -16.45 -17.51
C GLU A 312 18.34 -14.91 -17.50
N GLN A 313 19.40 -14.23 -17.07
CA GLN A 313 19.42 -12.76 -17.04
C GLN A 313 19.41 -12.14 -18.44
N PHE A 314 19.97 -12.81 -19.45
CA PHE A 314 19.88 -12.37 -20.85
C PHE A 314 18.44 -12.41 -21.37
N ALA A 315 17.72 -13.50 -21.10
CA ALA A 315 16.35 -13.68 -21.58
C ALA A 315 15.29 -12.90 -20.77
N LEU A 316 15.63 -12.46 -19.54
CA LEU A 316 14.71 -11.86 -18.58
C LEU A 316 14.03 -10.55 -19.05
N PRO A 317 14.70 -9.59 -19.74
CA PRO A 317 14.02 -8.40 -20.25
C PRO A 317 12.96 -8.72 -21.32
N LEU A 318 13.26 -9.66 -22.24
CA LEU A 318 12.30 -10.12 -23.23
C LEU A 318 11.11 -10.79 -22.55
N PHE A 319 11.36 -11.68 -21.58
CA PHE A 319 10.31 -12.34 -20.82
C PHE A 319 9.36 -11.34 -20.13
N TRP A 320 9.88 -10.26 -19.53
CA TRP A 320 9.02 -9.25 -18.91
C TRP A 320 8.26 -8.40 -19.92
N LEU A 321 8.87 -8.02 -21.05
CA LEU A 321 8.18 -7.28 -22.12
C LEU A 321 7.01 -8.11 -22.69
N THR A 322 7.18 -9.43 -22.81
CA THR A 322 6.13 -10.30 -23.36
C THR A 322 5.01 -10.55 -22.36
N GLN A 323 5.28 -10.63 -21.05
CA GLN A 323 4.21 -10.57 -20.04
C GLN A 323 3.45 -9.24 -20.12
N ALA A 324 4.15 -8.11 -20.30
CA ALA A 324 3.51 -6.80 -20.38
C ALA A 324 2.64 -6.65 -21.63
N GLN A 325 3.10 -7.14 -22.79
CA GLN A 325 2.32 -7.22 -24.01
C GLN A 325 1.04 -8.03 -23.80
N GLU A 326 1.13 -9.25 -23.26
CA GLU A 326 -0.05 -10.11 -23.07
C GLU A 326 -1.08 -9.50 -22.09
N ILE A 327 -0.62 -8.84 -21.03
CA ILE A 327 -1.50 -8.08 -20.12
C ILE A 327 -2.26 -6.97 -20.85
N VAL A 328 -1.57 -6.23 -21.74
CA VAL A 328 -2.20 -5.16 -22.54
C VAL A 328 -3.18 -5.74 -23.56
N LEU A 329 -2.84 -6.82 -24.27
CA LEU A 329 -3.74 -7.46 -25.24
C LEU A 329 -5.03 -7.98 -24.60
N LEU A 330 -4.93 -8.66 -23.45
CA LEU A 330 -6.09 -9.15 -22.71
C LEU A 330 -6.90 -8.00 -22.09
N MET A 331 -6.26 -6.90 -21.70
CA MET A 331 -6.97 -5.69 -21.24
C MET A 331 -7.75 -5.01 -22.37
N ILE A 332 -7.16 -4.90 -23.57
CA ILE A 332 -7.88 -4.35 -24.73
C ILE A 332 -9.01 -5.29 -25.16
N SER A 333 -8.78 -6.61 -25.20
CA SER A 333 -9.83 -7.60 -25.47
C SER A 333 -10.98 -7.53 -24.46
N PHE A 334 -10.67 -7.35 -23.17
CA PHE A 334 -11.67 -7.17 -22.11
C PHE A 334 -12.61 -5.99 -22.38
N PHE A 335 -12.05 -4.83 -22.76
CA PHE A 335 -12.88 -3.67 -23.10
C PHE A 335 -13.59 -3.84 -24.45
N ALA A 336 -12.94 -4.42 -25.46
CA ALA A 336 -13.53 -4.65 -26.78
C ALA A 336 -14.81 -5.50 -26.68
N PHE A 337 -14.77 -6.65 -26.01
CA PHE A 337 -15.95 -7.50 -25.89
C PHE A 337 -17.07 -6.90 -25.04
N LEU A 338 -16.75 -5.97 -24.13
CA LEU A 338 -17.77 -5.23 -23.37
C LEU A 338 -18.46 -4.17 -24.23
N PHE A 339 -17.77 -3.56 -25.20
CA PHE A 339 -18.41 -2.69 -26.20
C PHE A 339 -19.21 -3.49 -27.23
N HIS A 340 -18.71 -4.66 -27.67
CA HIS A 340 -19.41 -5.53 -28.61
C HIS A 340 -20.65 -6.24 -28.02
N TYR A 341 -20.86 -6.19 -26.70
CA TYR A 341 -22.01 -6.83 -26.05
C TYR A 341 -23.35 -6.17 -26.42
N ASP A 342 -23.37 -4.84 -26.48
CA ASP A 342 -24.56 -4.04 -26.82
C ASP A 342 -24.61 -3.65 -28.31
N ASP A 343 -23.70 -4.16 -29.15
CA ASP A 343 -23.57 -3.80 -30.57
C ASP A 343 -24.25 -4.84 -31.49
N PRO A 344 -25.44 -4.55 -32.06
CA PRO A 344 -26.15 -5.47 -32.95
C PRO A 344 -25.50 -5.63 -34.34
N SER A 345 -24.40 -4.92 -34.63
CA SER A 345 -23.64 -5.07 -35.88
C SER A 345 -22.46 -6.06 -35.79
N PHE A 346 -22.12 -6.53 -34.59
CA PHE A 346 -21.00 -7.45 -34.37
C PHE A 346 -21.36 -8.90 -34.76
N GLU A 347 -20.73 -9.44 -35.82
CA GLU A 347 -21.08 -10.79 -36.29
C GLU A 347 -20.68 -11.89 -35.28
N ASN A 348 -21.56 -12.86 -35.05
CA ASN A 348 -21.38 -13.92 -34.06
C ASN A 348 -20.10 -14.79 -34.22
N VAL A 349 -19.47 -14.76 -35.41
CA VAL A 349 -18.19 -15.44 -35.67
C VAL A 349 -17.04 -14.82 -34.87
N TRP A 350 -17.07 -13.51 -34.58
CA TRP A 350 -15.97 -12.82 -33.93
C TRP A 350 -15.89 -13.06 -32.41
N TRP A 351 -16.98 -13.49 -31.77
CA TRP A 351 -16.95 -14.06 -30.42
C TRP A 351 -16.05 -15.32 -30.33
N LEU A 352 -15.85 -16.05 -31.44
CA LEU A 352 -14.94 -17.20 -31.50
C LEU A 352 -13.48 -16.74 -31.55
N ALA A 353 -13.17 -15.66 -32.29
CA ALA A 353 -11.85 -15.02 -32.27
C ALA A 353 -11.54 -14.47 -30.86
N THR A 354 -12.52 -13.82 -30.22
CA THR A 354 -12.43 -13.34 -28.84
C THR A 354 -12.15 -14.51 -27.88
N SER A 355 -12.92 -15.58 -27.96
CA SER A 355 -12.71 -16.81 -27.18
C SER A 355 -11.31 -17.41 -27.38
N ALA A 356 -10.79 -17.35 -28.60
CA ALA A 356 -9.45 -17.84 -28.93
C ALA A 356 -8.34 -16.98 -28.29
N ILE A 357 -8.46 -15.64 -28.24
CA ILE A 357 -7.51 -14.76 -27.54
C ILE A 357 -7.39 -15.18 -26.07
N TRP A 358 -8.51 -15.33 -25.37
CA TRP A 358 -8.52 -15.67 -23.94
C TRP A 358 -8.00 -17.08 -23.67
N TYR A 359 -8.23 -18.02 -24.60
CA TYR A 359 -7.64 -19.36 -24.54
C TYR A 359 -6.12 -19.36 -24.77
N LEU A 360 -5.64 -18.58 -25.74
CA LEU A 360 -4.21 -18.41 -26.01
C LEU A 360 -3.50 -17.70 -24.83
N GLY A 361 -4.13 -16.73 -24.19
CA GLY A 361 -3.64 -16.11 -22.95
C GLY A 361 -3.56 -17.09 -21.78
N ALA A 362 -4.56 -17.95 -21.60
CA ALA A 362 -4.50 -19.04 -20.62
C ALA A 362 -3.33 -20.01 -20.91
N ALA A 363 -3.10 -20.35 -22.18
CA ALA A 363 -1.95 -21.16 -22.60
C ALA A 363 -0.60 -20.42 -22.40
N PHE A 364 -0.54 -19.12 -22.68
CA PHE A 364 0.64 -18.26 -22.51
C PHE A 364 1.08 -18.23 -21.04
N TYR A 365 0.17 -18.03 -20.09
CA TYR A 365 0.53 -18.03 -18.67
C TYR A 365 0.82 -19.43 -18.12
N LEU A 366 0.21 -20.48 -18.69
CA LEU A 366 0.55 -21.88 -18.37
C LEU A 366 2.01 -22.17 -18.77
N LEU A 367 2.40 -21.80 -20.00
CA LEU A 367 3.76 -21.93 -20.51
C LEU A 367 4.76 -21.03 -19.74
N SER A 368 4.37 -19.80 -19.41
CA SER A 368 5.18 -18.88 -18.59
C SER A 368 5.46 -19.45 -17.20
N ASN A 369 4.47 -20.08 -16.55
CA ASN A 369 4.66 -20.78 -15.27
C ASN A 369 5.56 -22.02 -15.40
N TRP A 370 5.60 -22.69 -16.56
CA TRP A 370 6.55 -23.78 -16.82
C TRP A 370 7.98 -23.29 -17.07
N ILE A 371 8.16 -22.09 -17.64
CA ILE A 371 9.47 -21.46 -17.85
C ILE A 371 10.02 -20.90 -16.51
N LYS A 372 9.14 -20.31 -15.69
CA LYS A 372 9.46 -19.70 -14.40
C LYS A 372 8.27 -19.81 -13.44
N LYS A 373 8.35 -20.77 -12.50
CA LYS A 373 7.29 -21.00 -11.49
C LYS A 373 6.97 -19.71 -10.73
N ASN A 374 5.70 -19.31 -10.72
CA ASN A 374 5.20 -18.15 -9.99
C ASN A 374 3.76 -18.42 -9.50
N LEU A 375 3.32 -17.76 -8.44
CA LEU A 375 1.91 -17.74 -8.05
C LEU A 375 1.09 -16.84 -9.00
N VAL A 376 1.66 -15.72 -9.43
CA VAL A 376 0.98 -14.73 -10.29
C VAL A 376 0.58 -15.33 -11.63
N PHE A 377 1.47 -16.07 -12.31
CA PHE A 377 1.13 -16.74 -13.57
C PHE A 377 0.05 -17.81 -13.39
N ARG A 378 0.04 -18.54 -12.26
CA ARG A 378 -1.05 -19.50 -11.97
C ARG A 378 -2.40 -18.81 -11.78
N ALA A 379 -2.43 -17.64 -11.12
CA ALA A 379 -3.64 -16.85 -11.00
C ALA A 379 -4.09 -16.29 -12.36
N LEU A 380 -3.16 -15.80 -13.18
CA LEU A 380 -3.44 -15.31 -14.54
C LEU A 380 -4.05 -16.39 -15.45
N VAL A 381 -3.60 -17.65 -15.39
CA VAL A 381 -4.26 -18.76 -16.10
C VAL A 381 -5.74 -18.85 -15.72
N ILE A 382 -6.06 -18.80 -14.42
CA ILE A 382 -7.46 -18.92 -13.96
C ILE A 382 -8.29 -17.69 -14.39
N MET A 383 -7.73 -16.48 -14.29
CA MET A 383 -8.40 -15.26 -14.75
C MET A 383 -8.64 -15.27 -16.28
N CYS A 384 -7.70 -15.80 -17.07
CA CYS A 384 -7.89 -15.98 -18.51
C CYS A 384 -8.97 -17.03 -18.84
N MET A 385 -9.12 -18.06 -17.99
CA MET A 385 -10.16 -19.08 -18.17
C MET A 385 -11.55 -18.65 -17.69
N MET A 386 -11.68 -17.58 -16.89
CA MET A 386 -12.97 -17.15 -16.32
C MET A 386 -14.01 -16.74 -17.38
N PRO A 387 -13.74 -15.81 -18.33
CA PRO A 387 -14.76 -15.37 -19.28
C PRO A 387 -15.05 -16.39 -20.41
N LEU A 388 -14.24 -17.44 -20.57
CA LEU A 388 -14.31 -18.36 -21.72
C LEU A 388 -15.70 -18.96 -21.96
N ALA A 389 -16.43 -19.38 -20.91
CA ALA A 389 -17.76 -19.98 -21.09
C ALA A 389 -18.82 -18.97 -21.55
N TRP A 390 -18.64 -17.69 -21.23
CA TRP A 390 -19.53 -16.61 -21.66
C TRP A 390 -19.19 -16.14 -23.09
N LEU A 391 -17.90 -15.92 -23.38
CA LEU A 391 -17.42 -15.63 -24.73
C LEU A 391 -17.81 -16.74 -25.72
N PHE A 392 -17.72 -18.01 -25.31
CA PHE A 392 -18.08 -19.15 -26.15
C PHE A 392 -19.59 -19.36 -26.28
N ILE A 393 -20.42 -18.98 -25.30
CA ILE A 393 -21.87 -19.13 -25.46
C ILE A 393 -22.44 -18.03 -26.36
N ASN A 394 -21.83 -16.84 -26.39
CA ASN A 394 -22.24 -15.73 -27.26
C ASN A 394 -22.02 -16.02 -28.77
N THR A 395 -21.16 -16.98 -29.17
CA THR A 395 -21.08 -17.41 -30.59
C THR A 395 -22.37 -18.06 -31.10
N PHE A 396 -23.32 -18.38 -30.21
CA PHE A 396 -24.59 -19.03 -30.51
C PHE A 396 -25.83 -18.15 -30.25
N ASP A 397 -25.66 -16.81 -30.17
CA ASP A 397 -26.75 -15.85 -29.89
C ASP A 397 -27.51 -16.19 -28.58
N ALA A 398 -26.74 -16.39 -27.51
CA ALA A 398 -27.27 -16.87 -26.24
C ALA A 398 -27.88 -15.73 -25.43
N ASN A 399 -29.19 -15.86 -25.14
CA ASN A 399 -29.91 -14.87 -24.34
C ASN A 399 -29.32 -14.71 -22.92
N GLU A 400 -29.64 -13.58 -22.29
CA GLU A 400 -29.06 -13.14 -21.01
C GLU A 400 -29.32 -14.14 -19.87
N ASN A 401 -30.44 -14.89 -19.92
CA ASN A 401 -30.73 -15.97 -18.99
C ASN A 401 -29.78 -17.17 -19.18
N ALA A 402 -29.49 -17.57 -20.43
CA ALA A 402 -28.50 -18.60 -20.74
C ALA A 402 -27.08 -18.17 -20.34
N GLN A 403 -26.74 -16.89 -20.51
CA GLN A 403 -25.48 -16.31 -20.03
C GLN A 403 -25.37 -16.34 -18.49
N ALA A 404 -26.42 -15.93 -17.77
CA ALA A 404 -26.45 -16.00 -16.30
C ALA A 404 -26.29 -17.45 -15.79
N VAL A 405 -26.90 -18.43 -16.47
CA VAL A 405 -26.72 -19.86 -16.17
C VAL A 405 -25.32 -20.35 -16.54
N SER A 406 -24.73 -19.90 -17.66
CA SER A 406 -23.39 -20.35 -18.08
C SER A 406 -22.32 -19.98 -17.05
N PHE A 407 -22.41 -18.78 -16.45
CA PHE A 407 -21.56 -18.38 -15.33
C PHE A 407 -21.72 -19.27 -14.08
N LEU A 408 -22.94 -19.73 -13.75
CA LEU A 408 -23.14 -20.69 -12.65
C LEU A 408 -22.48 -22.03 -12.98
N VAL A 409 -22.74 -22.58 -14.16
CA VAL A 409 -22.22 -23.88 -14.60
C VAL A 409 -20.69 -23.85 -14.66
N TRP A 410 -20.08 -22.78 -15.19
CA TRP A 410 -18.64 -22.61 -15.24
C TRP A 410 -18.01 -22.45 -13.85
N GLY A 411 -18.66 -21.69 -12.96
CA GLY A 411 -18.26 -21.59 -11.56
C GLY A 411 -18.35 -22.91 -10.79
N VAL A 412 -19.40 -23.71 -11.01
CA VAL A 412 -19.53 -25.07 -10.47
C VAL A 412 -18.39 -25.97 -11.00
N LEU A 413 -18.12 -25.95 -12.31
CA LEU A 413 -17.03 -26.71 -12.92
C LEU A 413 -15.66 -26.30 -12.37
N PHE A 414 -15.42 -25.00 -12.13
CA PHE A 414 -14.21 -24.51 -11.46
C PHE A 414 -14.08 -25.02 -10.03
N ALA A 415 -15.15 -24.95 -9.23
CA ALA A 415 -15.12 -25.42 -7.84
C ALA A 415 -14.88 -26.93 -7.74
N LEU A 416 -15.58 -27.73 -8.54
CA LEU A 416 -15.43 -29.19 -8.60
C LEU A 416 -14.04 -29.60 -9.12
N SER A 417 -13.57 -28.98 -10.21
CA SER A 417 -12.21 -29.23 -10.75
C SER A 417 -11.13 -28.82 -9.75
N GLY A 418 -11.37 -27.76 -9.00
CA GLY A 418 -10.46 -27.25 -7.97
C GLY A 418 -10.29 -28.16 -6.77
N GLU A 419 -11.35 -28.81 -6.27
CA GLU A 419 -11.23 -29.88 -5.26
C GLU A 419 -10.69 -31.19 -5.86
N ALA A 420 -11.07 -31.54 -7.10
CA ALA A 420 -10.54 -32.73 -7.79
C ALA A 420 -9.02 -32.65 -8.05
N LEU A 421 -8.47 -31.45 -8.23
CA LEU A 421 -7.02 -31.20 -8.25
C LEU A 421 -6.45 -30.97 -6.84
N GLY A 422 -7.23 -30.40 -5.93
CA GLY A 422 -6.89 -30.16 -4.52
C GLY A 422 -6.87 -31.40 -3.61
N THR A 423 -7.29 -32.55 -4.13
CA THR A 423 -7.20 -33.88 -3.49
C THR A 423 -5.99 -34.69 -3.95
N ARG A 424 -5.48 -34.46 -5.16
CA ARG A 424 -4.24 -35.07 -5.66
C ARG A 424 -3.03 -34.49 -4.92
N LYS A 425 -2.34 -35.30 -4.10
CA LYS A 425 -1.19 -34.82 -3.30
C LYS A 425 0.03 -34.37 -4.13
N GLU A 426 0.15 -34.85 -5.37
CA GLU A 426 1.31 -34.61 -6.23
C GLU A 426 0.89 -34.32 -7.69
N GLY A 427 1.79 -33.66 -8.43
CA GLY A 427 1.65 -33.38 -9.86
C GLY A 427 1.55 -31.89 -10.20
N LYS A 428 1.91 -31.54 -11.45
CA LYS A 428 2.03 -30.16 -11.94
C LYS A 428 0.76 -29.29 -11.80
N PHE A 429 -0.40 -29.92 -11.69
CA PHE A 429 -1.70 -29.25 -11.63
C PHE A 429 -2.30 -29.11 -10.22
N HIS A 430 -1.75 -29.77 -9.19
CA HIS A 430 -2.21 -29.59 -7.81
C HIS A 430 -2.13 -28.12 -7.37
N GLU A 431 -1.06 -27.44 -7.78
CA GLU A 431 -0.78 -26.03 -7.54
C GLU A 431 -1.86 -25.03 -8.04
N TYR A 432 -2.84 -25.49 -8.81
CA TYR A 432 -3.98 -24.70 -9.32
C TYR A 432 -5.29 -24.96 -8.57
N GLY A 433 -5.40 -26.05 -7.80
CA GLY A 433 -6.67 -26.49 -7.20
C GLY A 433 -7.33 -25.44 -6.30
N GLN A 434 -6.54 -24.75 -5.46
CA GLN A 434 -7.06 -23.66 -4.62
C GLN A 434 -7.45 -22.41 -5.43
N LEU A 435 -6.75 -22.12 -6.53
CA LEU A 435 -7.00 -20.94 -7.37
C LEU A 435 -8.26 -21.11 -8.22
N LEU A 436 -8.54 -22.32 -8.71
CA LEU A 436 -9.80 -22.64 -9.39
C LEU A 436 -11.01 -22.41 -8.48
N ILE A 437 -10.98 -22.88 -7.23
CA ILE A 437 -12.10 -22.66 -6.30
C ILE A 437 -12.24 -21.18 -5.93
N LEU A 438 -11.13 -20.43 -5.85
CA LEU A 438 -11.18 -18.98 -5.63
C LEU A 438 -11.74 -18.22 -6.86
N GLY A 439 -11.42 -18.67 -8.08
CA GLY A 439 -12.00 -18.16 -9.33
C GLY A 439 -13.46 -18.54 -9.54
N ALA A 440 -13.94 -19.63 -8.93
CA ALA A 440 -15.35 -20.00 -8.94
C ALA A 440 -16.24 -18.97 -8.24
N ALA A 441 -15.73 -18.27 -7.21
CA ALA A 441 -16.50 -17.30 -6.43
C ALA A 441 -17.00 -16.11 -7.27
N PRO A 442 -16.14 -15.33 -7.99
CA PRO A 442 -16.63 -14.26 -8.85
C PRO A 442 -17.52 -14.77 -10.00
N LEU A 443 -17.27 -15.96 -10.55
CA LEU A 443 -18.13 -16.53 -11.61
C LEU A 443 -19.57 -16.73 -11.12
N VAL A 444 -19.77 -17.44 -10.00
CA VAL A 444 -21.13 -17.64 -9.48
C VAL A 444 -21.74 -16.36 -8.88
N GLY A 445 -20.90 -15.42 -8.44
CA GLY A 445 -21.36 -14.08 -8.01
C GLY A 445 -21.93 -13.26 -9.17
N LEU A 446 -21.23 -13.23 -10.30
CA LEU A 446 -21.71 -12.61 -11.54
C LEU A 446 -23.00 -13.28 -12.04
N SER A 447 -23.08 -14.61 -11.98
CA SER A 447 -24.31 -15.36 -12.28
C SER A 447 -25.51 -14.86 -11.46
N ALA A 448 -25.37 -14.74 -10.14
CA ALA A 448 -26.44 -14.26 -9.26
C ALA A 448 -26.83 -12.80 -9.55
N LEU A 449 -25.85 -11.93 -9.86
CA LEU A 449 -26.10 -10.52 -10.20
C LEU A 449 -26.80 -10.36 -11.56
N LEU A 450 -26.39 -11.10 -12.59
CA LEU A 450 -27.03 -11.10 -13.90
C LEU A 450 -28.45 -11.67 -13.82
N GLY A 451 -28.66 -12.74 -13.06
CA GLY A 451 -30.01 -13.26 -12.80
C GLY A 451 -30.91 -12.24 -12.12
N LEU A 452 -30.40 -11.46 -11.16
CA LEU A 452 -31.12 -10.40 -10.47
C LEU A 452 -31.52 -9.27 -11.44
N ALA A 453 -30.61 -8.87 -12.34
CA ALA A 453 -30.89 -7.88 -13.38
C ALA A 453 -31.99 -8.34 -14.37
N GLN A 454 -32.09 -9.66 -14.61
CA GLN A 454 -33.08 -10.26 -15.49
C GLN A 454 -34.46 -10.45 -14.83
N SER A 455 -34.51 -11.03 -13.63
CA SER A 455 -35.75 -11.11 -12.82
C SER A 455 -35.48 -11.48 -11.37
N GLU A 456 -36.32 -11.01 -10.46
CA GLU A 456 -36.29 -11.36 -9.03
C GLU A 456 -36.28 -12.88 -8.80
N ASN A 457 -37.10 -13.61 -9.58
CA ASN A 457 -37.16 -15.08 -9.58
C ASN A 457 -35.83 -15.73 -9.95
N MET A 458 -35.17 -15.25 -11.02
CA MET A 458 -33.90 -15.82 -11.48
C MET A 458 -32.75 -15.45 -10.54
N GLY A 459 -32.68 -14.19 -10.08
CA GLY A 459 -31.73 -13.76 -9.06
C GLY A 459 -31.85 -14.56 -7.77
N PHE A 460 -33.08 -14.84 -7.31
CA PHE A 460 -33.34 -15.70 -6.16
C PHE A 460 -32.84 -17.13 -6.37
N LEU A 461 -33.22 -17.78 -7.49
CA LEU A 461 -32.83 -19.16 -7.80
C LEU A 461 -31.32 -19.34 -7.95
N LEU A 462 -30.64 -18.40 -8.61
CA LEU A 462 -29.19 -18.45 -8.76
C LEU A 462 -28.50 -18.17 -7.42
N SER A 463 -28.91 -17.16 -6.64
CA SER A 463 -28.36 -16.88 -5.31
C SER A 463 -28.52 -18.08 -4.36
N LEU A 464 -29.67 -18.75 -4.39
CA LEU A 464 -29.92 -19.97 -3.62
C LEU A 464 -29.02 -21.13 -4.09
N SER A 465 -28.82 -21.27 -5.40
CA SER A 465 -27.91 -22.27 -5.97
C SER A 465 -26.45 -22.04 -5.54
N VAL A 466 -26.00 -20.77 -5.49
CA VAL A 466 -24.68 -20.39 -4.94
C VAL A 466 -24.57 -20.75 -3.45
N ALA A 467 -25.60 -20.42 -2.65
CA ALA A 467 -25.64 -20.72 -1.23
C ALA A 467 -25.54 -22.24 -0.95
N ILE A 468 -26.27 -23.06 -1.71
CA ILE A 468 -26.24 -24.52 -1.63
C ILE A 468 -24.84 -25.04 -2.01
N LEU A 469 -24.30 -24.61 -3.16
CA LEU A 469 -22.97 -25.02 -3.64
C LEU A 469 -21.88 -24.76 -2.59
N TYR A 470 -21.79 -23.55 -2.06
CA TYR A 470 -20.74 -23.18 -1.10
C TYR A 470 -20.97 -23.76 0.30
N THR A 471 -22.22 -24.03 0.67
CA THR A 471 -22.54 -24.82 1.88
C THR A 471 -22.02 -26.25 1.74
N LEU A 472 -22.30 -26.93 0.62
CA LEU A 472 -21.82 -28.29 0.36
C LEU A 472 -20.28 -28.37 0.31
N LEU A 473 -19.62 -27.40 -0.34
CA LEU A 473 -18.15 -27.31 -0.35
C LEU A 473 -17.56 -27.11 1.05
N ASN A 474 -18.14 -26.24 1.89
CA ASN A 474 -17.69 -26.03 3.26
C ASN A 474 -17.99 -27.24 4.19
N VAL A 475 -19.09 -27.98 3.95
CA VAL A 475 -19.38 -29.24 4.65
C VAL A 475 -18.35 -30.32 4.27
N TYR A 476 -18.02 -30.45 2.98
CA TYR A 476 -16.99 -31.38 2.50
C TYR A 476 -15.59 -31.03 3.05
N ARG A 477 -15.23 -29.74 3.07
CA ARG A 477 -13.93 -29.25 3.52
C ARG A 477 -14.05 -27.86 4.10
N SER A 478 -14.11 -27.75 5.44
CA SER A 478 -14.35 -26.47 6.10
C SER A 478 -13.28 -25.41 5.76
N ARG A 479 -13.71 -24.29 5.19
CA ARG A 479 -12.87 -23.10 4.94
C ARG A 479 -13.66 -21.85 5.30
N LEU A 480 -13.06 -20.99 6.13
CA LEU A 480 -13.69 -19.79 6.67
C LEU A 480 -14.29 -18.88 5.57
N TRP A 481 -13.57 -18.69 4.47
CA TRP A 481 -14.04 -17.85 3.35
C TRP A 481 -15.17 -18.50 2.54
N MET A 482 -15.16 -19.82 2.35
CA MET A 482 -16.28 -20.53 1.69
C MET A 482 -17.55 -20.39 2.51
N TRP A 483 -17.44 -20.52 3.84
CA TRP A 483 -18.57 -20.39 4.74
C TRP A 483 -19.10 -18.94 4.78
N ALA A 484 -18.22 -17.95 4.81
CA ALA A 484 -18.62 -16.55 4.66
C ALA A 484 -19.37 -16.30 3.33
N TYR A 485 -18.87 -16.84 2.22
CA TYR A 485 -19.50 -16.69 0.90
C TYR A 485 -20.85 -17.41 0.81
N ALA A 486 -20.97 -18.63 1.35
CA ALA A 486 -22.24 -19.36 1.45
C ALA A 486 -23.31 -18.55 2.21
N LEU A 487 -22.92 -17.95 3.35
CA LEU A 487 -23.82 -17.14 4.17
C LEU A 487 -24.20 -15.82 3.48
N VAL A 488 -23.28 -15.16 2.78
CA VAL A 488 -23.61 -13.96 1.98
C VAL A 488 -24.60 -14.29 0.86
N ALA A 489 -24.39 -15.39 0.13
CA ALA A 489 -25.35 -15.86 -0.88
C ALA A 489 -26.70 -16.27 -0.27
N THR A 490 -26.70 -16.86 0.94
CA THR A 490 -27.93 -17.17 1.70
C THR A 490 -28.68 -15.90 2.09
N LEU A 491 -27.98 -14.85 2.50
CA LEU A 491 -28.58 -13.54 2.82
C LEU A 491 -29.13 -12.86 1.57
N ALA A 492 -28.42 -12.91 0.44
CA ALA A 492 -28.92 -12.40 -0.84
C ALA A 492 -30.23 -13.10 -1.26
N ALA A 493 -30.26 -14.43 -1.23
CA ALA A 493 -31.48 -15.21 -1.48
C ALA A 493 -32.59 -14.89 -0.47
N TYR A 494 -32.26 -14.72 0.82
CA TYR A 494 -33.23 -14.36 1.86
C TYR A 494 -33.87 -12.98 1.63
N PHE A 495 -33.13 -11.97 1.15
CA PHE A 495 -33.73 -10.67 0.83
C PHE A 495 -34.53 -10.72 -0.47
N LEU A 496 -34.01 -11.35 -1.52
CA LEU A 496 -34.72 -11.52 -2.80
C LEU A 496 -36.05 -12.26 -2.62
N PHE A 497 -36.13 -13.22 -1.69
CA PHE A 497 -37.36 -13.91 -1.32
C PHE A 497 -38.51 -12.97 -0.92
N TYR A 498 -38.24 -11.80 -0.35
CA TYR A 498 -39.28 -10.83 0.01
C TYR A 498 -39.78 -9.97 -1.15
N GLU A 499 -39.02 -9.86 -2.23
CA GLU A 499 -39.38 -9.03 -3.38
C GLU A 499 -40.18 -9.83 -4.42
N LEU A 500 -40.12 -11.18 -4.38
CA LEU A 500 -40.97 -12.09 -5.15
C LEU A 500 -42.47 -11.74 -4.98
N ASP A 501 -43.25 -11.81 -6.06
CA ASP A 501 -44.64 -11.32 -6.13
C ASP A 501 -45.56 -11.73 -4.96
N PHE A 502 -45.44 -12.98 -4.48
CA PHE A 502 -46.28 -13.52 -3.41
C PHE A 502 -45.89 -13.05 -1.99
N MET A 503 -44.68 -12.52 -1.83
CA MET A 503 -44.18 -11.92 -0.58
C MET A 503 -44.21 -10.39 -0.62
N ARG A 504 -43.98 -9.76 -1.77
CA ARG A 504 -44.00 -8.30 -1.95
C ARG A 504 -45.34 -7.69 -1.54
N ASN A 505 -46.43 -8.41 -1.77
CA ASN A 505 -47.80 -8.06 -1.36
C ASN A 505 -48.07 -8.23 0.16
N ARG A 506 -47.07 -8.55 0.98
CA ARG A 506 -47.19 -8.65 2.45
C ARG A 506 -46.36 -7.55 3.10
N GLU A 507 -47.01 -6.60 3.76
CA GLU A 507 -46.37 -5.49 4.48
C GLU A 507 -45.51 -5.98 5.67
N PHE A 508 -44.30 -6.43 5.38
CA PHE A 508 -43.35 -6.92 6.38
C PHE A 508 -42.34 -5.83 6.75
N PHE A 509 -42.47 -5.29 7.97
CA PHE A 509 -41.66 -4.18 8.46
C PHE A 509 -40.16 -4.44 8.25
N TYR A 510 -39.48 -3.50 7.58
CA TYR A 510 -38.09 -3.66 7.13
C TYR A 510 -37.12 -4.01 8.27
N GLY A 511 -37.30 -3.40 9.45
CA GLY A 511 -36.49 -3.71 10.62
C GLY A 511 -36.60 -5.18 11.09
N PHE A 512 -37.70 -5.87 10.77
CA PHE A 512 -37.84 -7.31 11.00
C PHE A 512 -37.23 -8.16 9.86
N LYS A 513 -37.22 -7.68 8.60
CA LYS A 513 -36.43 -8.31 7.51
C LYS A 513 -34.96 -8.42 7.92
N LEU A 514 -34.40 -7.41 8.62
CA LEU A 514 -33.01 -7.44 9.09
C LEU A 514 -32.80 -8.14 10.45
N LEU A 515 -33.77 -8.07 11.38
CA LEU A 515 -33.66 -8.70 12.70
C LEU A 515 -33.59 -10.24 12.62
N ILE A 516 -34.44 -10.86 11.80
CA ILE A 516 -34.56 -12.33 11.71
C ILE A 516 -33.22 -12.99 11.33
N PRO A 517 -32.54 -12.63 10.22
CA PRO A 517 -31.26 -13.23 9.87
C PRO A 517 -30.15 -12.88 10.89
N ALA A 518 -30.16 -11.69 11.49
CA ALA A 518 -29.21 -11.34 12.55
C ALA A 518 -29.34 -12.30 13.76
N LEU A 519 -30.56 -12.61 14.18
CA LEU A 519 -30.83 -13.59 15.24
C LEU A 519 -30.44 -15.01 14.83
N LEU A 520 -30.78 -15.45 13.61
CA LEU A 520 -30.45 -16.79 13.11
C LEU A 520 -28.93 -17.04 13.03
N LEU A 521 -28.12 -16.00 12.79
CA LEU A 521 -26.66 -16.11 12.76
C LEU A 521 -26.01 -16.02 14.16
N LEU A 522 -26.60 -15.27 15.10
CA LEU A 522 -26.00 -15.01 16.42
C LEU A 522 -26.52 -15.92 17.55
N LEU A 523 -27.78 -16.36 17.52
CA LEU A 523 -28.34 -17.24 18.56
C LEU A 523 -27.67 -18.63 18.64
N PRO A 524 -27.28 -19.31 17.54
CA PRO A 524 -26.60 -20.60 17.65
C PRO A 524 -25.29 -20.54 18.45
N ASP A 525 -24.54 -19.45 18.31
CA ASP A 525 -23.29 -19.22 19.06
C ASP A 525 -23.54 -18.84 20.54
N MET A 526 -24.73 -18.31 20.86
CA MET A 526 -25.22 -18.19 22.24
C MET A 526 -25.75 -19.49 22.84
N ILE A 527 -25.98 -20.54 22.04
CA ILE A 527 -26.48 -21.84 22.52
C ILE A 527 -25.33 -22.85 22.65
N PHE A 528 -24.49 -23.01 21.63
CA PHE A 528 -23.43 -24.02 21.61
C PHE A 528 -22.20 -23.66 22.48
N LYS A 529 -21.61 -24.67 23.14
CA LYS A 529 -20.48 -24.65 24.10
C LYS A 529 -19.64 -23.35 24.20
N ASN A 530 -19.50 -22.84 25.44
CA ASN A 530 -18.84 -21.59 25.84
C ASN A 530 -17.32 -21.56 25.58
N ASP A 531 -16.91 -21.45 24.32
CA ASP A 531 -15.54 -21.12 23.94
C ASP A 531 -15.58 -20.24 22.68
N PHE A 532 -14.98 -19.06 22.74
CA PHE A 532 -14.99 -18.13 21.61
C PHE A 532 -14.11 -18.63 20.45
N MET A 533 -13.09 -19.45 20.70
CA MET A 533 -12.07 -19.83 19.72
C MET A 533 -12.28 -21.22 19.09
N ILE A 534 -13.12 -22.09 19.67
CA ILE A 534 -13.46 -23.40 19.09
C ILE A 534 -14.07 -23.23 17.68
N ASN A 535 -13.59 -24.01 16.71
CA ASN A 535 -14.11 -24.10 15.34
C ASN A 535 -14.31 -22.73 14.68
N LEU A 536 -13.29 -21.86 14.74
CA LEU A 536 -13.32 -20.49 14.23
C LEU A 536 -13.78 -20.38 12.76
N SER A 537 -13.49 -21.37 11.91
CA SER A 537 -13.97 -21.41 10.51
C SER A 537 -15.49 -21.47 10.39
N TRP A 538 -16.18 -22.11 11.34
CA TRP A 538 -17.63 -22.22 11.40
C TRP A 538 -18.27 -21.08 12.20
N ARG A 539 -17.64 -20.64 13.29
CA ARG A 539 -18.21 -19.63 14.21
C ARG A 539 -17.95 -18.18 13.81
N LEU A 540 -16.82 -17.87 13.18
CA LEU A 540 -16.49 -16.46 12.87
C LEU A 540 -17.40 -15.85 11.78
N PRO A 541 -17.72 -16.53 10.66
CA PRO A 541 -18.54 -15.91 9.63
C PRO A 541 -19.98 -15.57 10.06
N PRO A 542 -20.73 -16.44 10.78
CA PRO A 542 -22.01 -16.06 11.36
C PRO A 542 -21.92 -14.89 12.35
N ARG A 543 -20.89 -14.87 13.21
CA ARG A 543 -20.68 -13.74 14.15
C ARG A 543 -20.48 -12.41 13.43
N LEU A 544 -19.61 -12.38 12.41
CA LEU A 544 -19.29 -11.15 11.67
C LEU A 544 -20.49 -10.67 10.84
N LEU A 545 -21.14 -11.56 10.08
CA LEU A 545 -22.31 -11.21 9.28
C LEU A 545 -23.51 -10.84 10.16
N GLY A 546 -23.75 -11.58 11.24
CA GLY A 546 -24.80 -11.29 12.21
C GLY A 546 -24.60 -9.92 12.89
N ALA A 547 -23.39 -9.64 13.38
CA ALA A 547 -23.07 -8.32 13.96
C ALA A 547 -23.16 -7.19 12.91
N GLY A 548 -22.76 -7.45 11.66
CA GLY A 548 -22.96 -6.54 10.53
C GLY A 548 -24.43 -6.23 10.29
N LEU A 549 -25.31 -7.23 10.29
CA LEU A 549 -26.76 -7.05 10.16
C LEU A 549 -27.37 -6.29 11.35
N VAL A 550 -26.89 -6.51 12.59
CA VAL A 550 -27.31 -5.69 13.75
C VAL A 550 -26.96 -4.21 13.53
N LEU A 551 -25.77 -3.92 13.02
CA LEU A 551 -25.31 -2.56 12.73
C LEU A 551 -26.09 -1.93 11.57
N VAL A 552 -26.29 -2.65 10.47
CA VAL A 552 -27.08 -2.17 9.31
C VAL A 552 -28.54 -1.94 9.69
N ASN A 553 -29.14 -2.84 10.48
CA ASN A 553 -30.51 -2.64 10.98
C ASN A 553 -30.60 -1.43 11.90
N THR A 554 -29.63 -1.27 12.81
CA THR A 554 -29.54 -0.10 13.69
C THR A 554 -29.52 1.19 12.87
N ILE A 555 -28.71 1.28 11.82
CA ILE A 555 -28.67 2.46 10.94
C ILE A 555 -30.01 2.65 10.21
N ALA A 556 -30.59 1.58 9.66
CA ALA A 556 -31.83 1.66 8.87
C ALA A 556 -33.07 2.07 9.70
N ILE A 557 -33.18 1.61 10.95
CA ILE A 557 -34.33 1.97 11.83
C ILE A 557 -34.13 3.29 12.59
N LEU A 558 -32.91 3.83 12.61
CA LEU A 558 -32.56 5.13 13.20
C LEU A 558 -33.06 6.34 12.39
N ASP A 559 -33.67 6.13 11.22
CA ASP A 559 -34.29 7.21 10.46
C ASP A 559 -35.34 7.97 11.30
N VAL A 560 -35.25 9.30 11.24
CA VAL A 560 -36.19 10.23 11.87
C VAL A 560 -37.59 10.08 11.25
N SER A 561 -37.70 9.73 9.96
CA SER A 561 -38.97 9.52 9.27
C SER A 561 -39.81 8.34 9.79
N ASN A 562 -39.19 7.40 10.52
CA ASN A 562 -39.76 6.11 10.87
C ASN A 562 -40.98 6.21 11.81
N GLU A 563 -42.19 6.09 11.24
CA GLU A 563 -43.47 6.11 11.96
C GLU A 563 -43.66 4.92 12.91
N ASN A 564 -42.94 3.80 12.70
CA ASN A 564 -43.18 2.52 13.38
C ASN A 564 -42.38 2.42 14.71
N LEU A 565 -42.54 3.43 15.56
CA LEU A 565 -41.74 3.66 16.77
C LEU A 565 -41.72 2.47 17.73
N TRP A 566 -42.89 1.90 18.05
CA TRP A 566 -43.01 0.68 18.88
C TRP A 566 -42.21 -0.51 18.31
N LYS A 567 -42.30 -0.79 17.01
CA LYS A 567 -41.58 -1.91 16.37
C LYS A 567 -40.07 -1.69 16.48
N THR A 568 -39.63 -0.44 16.37
CA THR A 568 -38.22 -0.03 16.51
C THR A 568 -37.71 -0.17 17.94
N ALA A 569 -38.49 0.25 18.94
CA ALA A 569 -38.19 0.02 20.35
C ALA A 569 -38.05 -1.47 20.68
N LEU A 570 -38.93 -2.32 20.12
CA LEU A 570 -38.88 -3.77 20.30
C LEU A 570 -37.62 -4.40 19.68
N ILE A 571 -37.17 -3.95 18.50
CA ILE A 571 -35.90 -4.39 17.90
C ILE A 571 -34.72 -4.02 18.81
N PHE A 572 -34.67 -2.78 19.31
CA PHE A 572 -33.60 -2.35 20.22
C PHE A 572 -33.63 -3.10 21.56
N GLY A 573 -34.80 -3.43 22.09
CA GLY A 573 -34.93 -4.30 23.26
C GLY A 573 -34.39 -5.71 23.03
N ILE A 574 -34.65 -6.31 21.87
CA ILE A 574 -34.08 -7.61 21.50
C ILE A 574 -32.56 -7.52 21.34
N TYR A 575 -32.03 -6.44 20.75
CA TYR A 575 -30.58 -6.22 20.66
C TYR A 575 -29.92 -5.95 22.02
N ALA A 576 -30.61 -5.31 22.96
CA ALA A 576 -30.13 -5.15 24.33
C ALA A 576 -30.02 -6.51 25.04
N LEU A 577 -31.04 -7.37 24.92
CA LEU A 577 -31.04 -8.73 25.46
C LEU A 577 -29.95 -9.61 24.81
N LEU A 578 -29.78 -9.53 23.49
CA LEU A 578 -28.75 -10.26 22.74
C LEU A 578 -27.34 -9.85 23.18
N GLY A 579 -27.07 -8.54 23.24
CA GLY A 579 -25.80 -8.00 23.71
C GLY A 579 -25.49 -8.38 25.16
N MET A 580 -26.50 -8.37 26.03
CA MET A 580 -26.36 -8.79 27.43
C MET A 580 -26.07 -10.30 27.54
N GLY A 581 -26.71 -11.12 26.71
CA GLY A 581 -26.42 -12.56 26.62
C GLY A 581 -24.98 -12.85 26.18
N TYR A 582 -24.48 -12.12 25.18
CA TYR A 582 -23.06 -12.18 24.78
C TYR A 582 -22.11 -11.71 25.90
N ALA A 583 -22.51 -10.68 26.66
CA ALA A 583 -21.72 -10.15 27.78
C ALA A 583 -21.61 -11.13 28.96
N LEU A 584 -22.71 -11.82 29.27
CA LEU A 584 -22.77 -12.86 30.31
C LEU A 584 -22.04 -14.14 29.91
N ARG A 585 -22.01 -14.49 28.62
CA ARG A 585 -21.45 -15.75 28.10
C ARG A 585 -19.96 -15.69 27.74
N TYR A 586 -19.48 -14.55 27.23
CA TYR A 586 -18.13 -14.42 26.67
C TYR A 586 -17.30 -13.32 27.34
N PHE A 587 -17.62 -12.05 27.10
CA PHE A 587 -16.79 -10.91 27.49
C PHE A 587 -17.65 -9.75 28.00
N PRO A 588 -17.45 -9.24 29.23
CA PRO A 588 -18.26 -8.15 29.80
C PRO A 588 -18.33 -6.89 28.92
N GLU A 589 -17.31 -6.65 28.11
CA GLU A 589 -17.22 -5.57 27.13
C GLU A 589 -18.41 -5.54 26.15
N TYR A 590 -19.07 -6.67 25.85
CA TYR A 590 -20.30 -6.66 25.04
C TYR A 590 -21.49 -5.94 25.71
N ALA A 591 -21.46 -5.72 27.03
CA ALA A 591 -22.50 -4.95 27.71
C ALA A 591 -22.46 -3.44 27.37
N TYR A 592 -21.42 -2.93 26.69
CA TYR A 592 -21.49 -1.61 26.03
C TYR A 592 -22.58 -1.58 24.95
N ILE A 593 -22.63 -2.61 24.09
CA ILE A 593 -23.64 -2.74 23.04
C ILE A 593 -25.03 -2.92 23.66
N ALA A 594 -25.13 -3.74 24.71
CA ALA A 594 -26.38 -3.91 25.46
C ALA A 594 -26.88 -2.57 26.05
N SER A 595 -25.98 -1.78 26.64
CA SER A 595 -26.29 -0.46 27.21
C SER A 595 -26.78 0.52 26.13
N ALA A 596 -26.08 0.58 24.98
CA ALA A 596 -26.43 1.46 23.88
C ALA A 596 -27.79 1.09 23.25
N ALA A 597 -28.04 -0.20 23.00
CA ALA A 597 -29.33 -0.67 22.51
C ALA A 597 -30.46 -0.41 23.52
N PHE A 598 -30.22 -0.54 24.83
CA PHE A 598 -31.20 -0.21 25.87
C PHE A 598 -31.52 1.29 25.93
N VAL A 599 -30.53 2.16 25.73
CA VAL A 599 -30.74 3.61 25.60
C VAL A 599 -31.63 3.92 24.38
N LEU A 600 -31.32 3.33 23.22
CA LEU A 600 -32.13 3.53 22.01
C LEU A 600 -33.56 3.00 22.17
N MET A 601 -33.75 1.84 22.80
CA MET A 601 -35.07 1.33 23.19
C MET A 601 -35.84 2.37 24.02
N LEU A 602 -35.22 2.97 25.04
CA LEU A 602 -35.87 3.99 25.87
C LEU A 602 -36.20 5.26 25.08
N VAL A 603 -35.30 5.74 24.22
CA VAL A 603 -35.56 6.91 23.34
C VAL A 603 -36.77 6.68 22.44
N TYR A 604 -36.89 5.50 21.81
CA TYR A 604 -38.04 5.19 20.96
C TYR A 604 -39.34 4.99 21.76
N ILE A 605 -39.27 4.52 23.01
CA ILE A 605 -40.44 4.48 23.92
C ILE A 605 -40.91 5.89 24.27
N LEU A 606 -40.00 6.78 24.66
CA LEU A 606 -40.32 8.19 24.98
C LEU A 606 -40.90 8.93 23.77
N ARG A 607 -40.33 8.71 22.57
CA ARG A 607 -40.85 9.25 21.30
C ARG A 607 -42.24 8.70 20.98
N ASN A 608 -42.49 7.41 21.20
CA ASN A 608 -43.82 6.79 21.00
C ASN A 608 -44.86 7.31 22.00
N GLN A 609 -44.43 7.81 23.17
CA GLN A 609 -45.30 8.42 24.17
C GLN A 609 -45.44 9.95 24.01
N ALA A 610 -44.81 10.54 22.98
CA ALA A 610 -44.74 11.99 22.76
C ALA A 610 -44.28 12.77 24.02
N ALA A 611 -43.32 12.21 24.78
CA ALA A 611 -42.88 12.77 26.04
C ALA A 611 -42.16 14.12 25.84
N GLU A 612 -42.76 15.19 26.35
CA GLU A 612 -42.26 16.59 26.25
C GLU A 612 -40.86 16.74 26.85
N HIS A 613 -40.56 16.02 27.94
CA HIS A 613 -39.29 16.06 28.66
C HIS A 613 -38.52 14.73 28.57
N TRP A 614 -37.81 14.53 27.46
CA TRP A 614 -37.09 13.29 27.16
C TRP A 614 -35.67 13.27 27.74
N ILE A 615 -35.06 14.43 27.99
CA ILE A 615 -33.73 14.55 28.60
C ILE A 615 -33.68 14.00 30.04
N VAL A 616 -34.71 14.29 30.85
CA VAL A 616 -34.72 13.96 32.29
C VAL A 616 -34.66 12.44 32.54
N PRO A 617 -35.42 11.58 31.84
CA PRO A 617 -35.22 10.13 31.86
C PRO A 617 -33.80 9.68 31.45
N LEU A 618 -33.19 10.30 30.43
CA LEU A 618 -31.89 9.86 29.91
C LEU A 618 -30.71 10.24 30.82
N ILE A 619 -30.71 11.44 31.43
CA ILE A 619 -29.69 11.80 32.42
C ILE A 619 -29.87 10.96 33.70
N SER A 620 -31.11 10.62 34.07
CA SER A 620 -31.40 9.69 35.17
C SER A 620 -30.82 8.29 34.89
N LEU A 621 -30.97 7.78 33.66
CA LEU A 621 -30.36 6.51 33.24
C LEU A 621 -28.82 6.58 33.25
N ALA A 622 -28.22 7.70 32.84
CA ALA A 622 -26.76 7.91 32.90
C ALA A 622 -26.23 7.85 34.34
N VAL A 623 -26.95 8.50 35.27
CA VAL A 623 -26.66 8.47 36.72
C VAL A 623 -26.82 7.06 37.29
N ILE A 624 -27.88 6.33 36.90
CA ILE A 624 -28.09 4.92 37.29
C ILE A 624 -26.94 4.04 36.80
N PHE A 625 -26.55 4.11 35.52
CA PHE A 625 -25.41 3.36 34.99
C PHE A 625 -24.12 3.67 35.75
N TYR A 626 -23.83 4.96 36.02
CA TYR A 626 -22.64 5.34 36.78
C TYR A 626 -22.65 4.71 38.19
N PHE A 627 -23.74 4.86 38.94
CA PHE A 627 -23.82 4.31 40.31
C PHE A 627 -23.88 2.78 40.37
N VAL A 628 -24.51 2.11 39.40
CA VAL A 628 -24.45 0.64 39.27
C VAL A 628 -23.01 0.17 39.03
N GLY A 629 -22.26 0.86 38.16
CA GLY A 629 -20.85 0.56 37.95
C GLY A 629 -19.98 0.84 39.19
N VAL A 630 -20.25 1.92 39.94
CA VAL A 630 -19.60 2.20 41.24
C VAL A 630 -19.93 1.11 42.27
N GLY A 631 -21.16 0.62 42.31
CA GLY A 631 -21.57 -0.50 43.16
C GLY A 631 -20.84 -1.80 42.80
N LEU A 632 -20.80 -2.16 41.52
CA LEU A 632 -20.07 -3.34 41.01
C LEU A 632 -18.56 -3.27 41.31
N ALA A 633 -17.96 -2.07 41.37
CA ALA A 633 -16.58 -1.89 41.77
C ALA A 633 -16.33 -2.28 43.25
N ARG A 634 -17.32 -2.09 44.14
CA ARG A 634 -17.25 -2.51 45.54
C ARG A 634 -17.38 -4.03 45.73
N PHE A 635 -17.92 -4.74 44.74
CA PHE A 635 -18.02 -6.20 44.71
C PHE A 635 -16.91 -6.85 43.85
N GLU A 636 -15.76 -6.17 43.69
CA GLU A 636 -14.57 -6.64 42.96
C GLU A 636 -14.79 -7.01 41.47
N ARG A 637 -15.97 -6.72 40.90
CA ARG A 637 -16.30 -7.01 39.50
C ARG A 637 -15.78 -5.94 38.53
N GLU A 638 -14.47 -5.66 38.59
CA GLU A 638 -13.83 -4.53 37.90
C GLU A 638 -14.22 -4.37 36.42
N LYS A 639 -14.31 -5.46 35.65
CA LYS A 639 -14.65 -5.41 34.23
C LYS A 639 -16.08 -4.92 34.01
N TRP A 640 -17.06 -5.49 34.72
CA TRP A 640 -18.46 -5.06 34.66
C TRP A 640 -18.65 -3.65 35.21
N ALA A 641 -17.96 -3.31 36.30
CA ALA A 641 -17.93 -1.97 36.86
C ALA A 641 -17.49 -0.93 35.81
N ARG A 642 -16.34 -1.18 35.15
CA ARG A 642 -15.77 -0.32 34.11
C ARG A 642 -16.75 -0.07 32.96
N VAL A 643 -17.51 -1.08 32.56
CA VAL A 643 -18.52 -0.95 31.49
C VAL A 643 -19.60 0.05 31.90
N TYR A 644 -20.32 -0.20 33.00
CA TYR A 644 -21.42 0.69 33.42
C TYR A 644 -20.97 2.10 33.79
N ILE A 645 -19.79 2.27 34.42
CA ILE A 645 -19.19 3.58 34.67
C ILE A 645 -18.94 4.36 33.36
N ILE A 646 -18.38 3.71 32.33
CA ILE A 646 -18.11 4.37 31.05
C ILE A 646 -19.41 4.61 30.26
N SER A 647 -20.35 3.66 30.25
CA SER A 647 -21.68 3.87 29.65
C SER A 647 -22.40 5.06 30.28
N GLY A 648 -22.36 5.23 31.61
CA GLY A 648 -22.95 6.38 32.30
C GLY A 648 -22.29 7.70 31.94
N LEU A 649 -20.96 7.76 31.89
CA LEU A 649 -20.20 8.97 31.51
C LEU A 649 -20.43 9.36 30.04
N VAL A 650 -20.42 8.38 29.12
CA VAL A 650 -20.69 8.61 27.69
C VAL A 650 -22.14 9.05 27.47
N LEU A 651 -23.12 8.37 28.08
CA LEU A 651 -24.52 8.76 27.99
C LEU A 651 -24.76 10.16 28.57
N GLY A 652 -24.18 10.46 29.74
CA GLY A 652 -24.24 11.80 30.32
C GLY A 652 -23.64 12.88 29.40
N THR A 653 -22.55 12.58 28.69
CA THR A 653 -21.96 13.49 27.69
C THR A 653 -22.91 13.71 26.51
N LEU A 654 -23.48 12.65 25.94
CA LEU A 654 -24.38 12.73 24.79
C LEU A 654 -25.66 13.48 25.14
N VAL A 655 -26.26 13.19 26.30
CA VAL A 655 -27.44 13.89 26.81
C VAL A 655 -27.13 15.36 27.09
N ALA A 656 -25.96 15.68 27.66
CA ALA A 656 -25.53 17.06 27.88
C ALA A 656 -25.35 17.83 26.56
N LEU A 657 -24.76 17.21 25.53
CA LEU A 657 -24.61 17.79 24.20
C LEU A 657 -25.95 17.96 23.47
N SER A 658 -26.97 17.16 23.80
CA SER A 658 -28.30 17.26 23.20
C SER A 658 -29.26 18.23 23.92
N VAL A 659 -28.88 18.79 25.07
CA VAL A 659 -29.76 19.71 25.83
C VAL A 659 -30.20 20.98 25.08
N PRO A 660 -29.37 21.61 24.20
CA PRO A 660 -29.80 22.78 23.45
C PRO A 660 -31.08 22.57 22.62
N PHE A 661 -31.45 21.33 22.29
CA PHE A 661 -32.59 20.98 21.44
C PHE A 661 -33.93 20.70 22.18
N GLU A 662 -34.01 20.84 23.52
CA GLU A 662 -35.27 20.73 24.29
C GLU A 662 -35.53 22.01 25.10
N ASP A 663 -36.77 22.50 25.17
CA ASP A 663 -37.12 23.78 25.81
C ASP A 663 -37.43 23.70 27.31
N LEU A 664 -36.40 23.30 28.05
CA LEU A 664 -36.35 23.32 29.53
C LEU A 664 -35.94 24.68 30.16
N GLY A 665 -35.86 25.76 29.36
CA GLY A 665 -35.40 27.09 29.80
C GLY A 665 -34.06 27.05 30.55
N VAL A 666 -33.93 27.79 31.66
CA VAL A 666 -32.71 27.79 32.50
C VAL A 666 -32.36 26.40 33.04
N SER A 667 -33.35 25.52 33.27
CA SER A 667 -33.12 24.18 33.83
C SER A 667 -32.35 23.25 32.88
N LYS A 668 -32.26 23.58 31.58
CA LYS A 668 -31.29 23.01 30.62
C LYS A 668 -29.88 22.91 31.24
N SER A 669 -29.41 23.99 31.87
CA SER A 669 -28.06 24.06 32.45
C SER A 669 -27.80 23.04 33.56
N ILE A 670 -28.84 22.66 34.33
CA ILE A 670 -28.74 21.72 35.46
C ILE A 670 -28.38 20.32 34.98
N VAL A 671 -28.93 19.88 33.85
CA VAL A 671 -28.62 18.59 33.23
C VAL A 671 -27.15 18.50 32.83
N VAL A 672 -26.63 19.56 32.20
CA VAL A 672 -25.22 19.65 31.80
C VAL A 672 -24.30 19.66 33.03
N VAL A 673 -24.70 20.35 34.11
CA VAL A 673 -24.02 20.34 35.40
C VAL A 673 -24.01 18.94 36.06
N ILE A 674 -25.09 18.16 35.96
CA ILE A 674 -25.14 16.77 36.45
C ILE A 674 -24.14 15.90 35.68
N ALA A 675 -24.10 16.02 34.34
CA ALA A 675 -23.13 15.29 33.51
C ALA A 675 -21.68 15.67 33.84
N ALA A 676 -21.39 16.98 33.99
CA ALA A 676 -20.08 17.47 34.43
C ALA A 676 -19.71 16.95 35.84
N GLY A 677 -20.70 16.83 36.73
CA GLY A 677 -20.58 16.23 38.05
C GLY A 677 -20.13 14.77 38.02
N LEU A 678 -20.68 13.95 37.12
CA LEU A 678 -20.26 12.54 36.97
C LEU A 678 -18.78 12.43 36.58
N PHE A 679 -18.29 13.24 35.64
CA PHE A 679 -16.85 13.29 35.31
C PHE A 679 -16.00 13.81 36.46
N THR A 680 -16.49 14.80 37.20
CA THR A 680 -15.81 15.36 38.37
C THR A 680 -15.61 14.32 39.47
N ILE A 681 -16.68 13.58 39.81
CA ILE A 681 -16.63 12.47 40.78
C ILE A 681 -15.62 11.40 40.31
N GLU A 682 -15.64 11.05 39.01
CA GLU A 682 -14.71 10.06 38.47
C GLU A 682 -13.25 10.53 38.45
N ALA A 683 -13.01 11.80 38.12
CA ALA A 683 -11.67 12.41 38.11
C ALA A 683 -11.04 12.38 39.50
N PHE A 684 -11.80 12.75 40.54
CA PHE A 684 -11.37 12.63 41.93
C PHE A 684 -11.17 11.16 42.34
N ARG A 685 -12.13 10.27 42.04
CA ARG A 685 -12.08 8.85 42.42
C ARG A 685 -10.86 8.12 41.85
N LYS A 686 -10.49 8.42 40.60
CA LYS A 686 -9.30 7.85 39.93
C LYS A 686 -8.03 8.70 40.07
N ARG A 687 -8.11 9.85 40.75
CA ARG A 687 -7.02 10.87 40.82
C ARG A 687 -6.44 11.22 39.44
N ASN A 688 -7.26 11.21 38.40
CA ASN A 688 -6.83 11.31 37.00
C ASN A 688 -7.25 12.66 36.39
N LEU A 689 -6.26 13.56 36.21
CA LEU A 689 -6.48 14.89 35.60
C LEU A 689 -7.15 14.85 34.22
N TRP A 690 -6.96 13.79 33.43
CA TRP A 690 -7.53 13.72 32.08
C TRP A 690 -9.07 13.71 32.08
N LEU A 691 -9.69 13.20 33.14
CA LEU A 691 -11.15 13.20 33.28
C LEU A 691 -11.71 14.56 33.73
N GLY A 692 -10.84 15.49 34.14
CA GLY A 692 -11.19 16.89 34.38
C GLY A 692 -11.43 17.69 33.09
N PHE A 693 -10.91 17.27 31.93
CA PHE A 693 -11.16 18.01 30.68
C PHE A 693 -12.61 17.91 30.18
N PRO A 694 -13.26 16.73 30.13
CA PRO A 694 -14.69 16.65 29.85
C PRO A 694 -15.54 17.39 30.89
N ALA A 695 -15.20 17.29 32.19
CA ALA A 695 -15.89 18.03 33.24
C ALA A 695 -15.85 19.55 32.99
N ASN A 696 -14.65 20.11 32.76
CA ASN A 696 -14.49 21.54 32.48
C ASN A 696 -15.17 21.98 31.18
N ALA A 697 -15.15 21.15 30.14
CA ALA A 697 -15.86 21.44 28.88
C ALA A 697 -17.38 21.47 29.07
N LEU A 698 -17.95 20.55 29.84
CA LEU A 698 -19.38 20.52 30.16
C LEU A 698 -19.78 21.68 31.11
N TYR A 699 -18.97 22.02 32.12
CA TYR A 699 -19.21 23.21 32.93
C TYR A 699 -19.15 24.51 32.11
N LEU A 700 -18.22 24.61 31.15
CA LEU A 700 -18.13 25.75 30.25
C LEU A 700 -19.32 25.82 29.27
N MET A 701 -19.82 24.67 28.80
CA MET A 701 -21.05 24.58 28.02
C MET A 701 -22.25 25.06 28.86
N ALA A 702 -22.41 24.60 30.10
CA ALA A 702 -23.46 25.06 30.99
C ALA A 702 -23.40 26.58 31.22
N TYR A 703 -22.20 27.13 31.41
CA TYR A 703 -21.98 28.58 31.54
C TYR A 703 -22.40 29.35 30.28
N PHE A 704 -21.98 28.94 29.08
CA PHE A 704 -22.41 29.60 27.84
C PHE A 704 -23.90 29.44 27.56
N MET A 705 -24.52 28.31 27.90
CA MET A 705 -25.98 28.14 27.82
C MET A 705 -26.73 29.09 28.74
N ILE A 706 -26.20 29.37 29.95
CA ILE A 706 -26.76 30.38 30.86
C ILE A 706 -26.63 31.78 30.25
N LEU A 707 -25.46 32.15 29.68
CA LEU A 707 -25.28 33.46 29.03
C LEU A 707 -26.20 33.64 27.80
N LEU A 708 -26.40 32.61 26.99
CA LEU A 708 -27.30 32.64 25.83
C LEU A 708 -28.78 32.78 26.26
N ASN A 709 -29.18 32.11 27.35
CA ASN A 709 -30.52 32.26 27.95
C ASN A 709 -30.72 33.64 28.65
N PHE A 710 -29.70 34.50 28.65
CA PHE A 710 -29.77 35.91 29.11
C PHE A 710 -29.50 36.92 27.98
N GLU A 711 -29.57 36.50 26.71
CA GLU A 711 -29.58 37.38 25.52
C GLU A 711 -28.41 38.38 25.44
N ILE A 712 -27.18 37.89 25.63
CA ILE A 712 -25.98 38.73 25.71
C ILE A 712 -25.30 38.89 24.34
N ASP A 713 -25.50 40.06 23.71
CA ASP A 713 -25.13 40.39 22.31
C ASP A 713 -23.64 40.22 21.92
N GLN A 714 -22.70 40.23 22.87
CA GLN A 714 -21.26 40.34 22.58
C GLN A 714 -20.43 39.19 23.20
N PRO A 715 -20.62 37.93 22.75
CA PRO A 715 -19.98 36.75 23.35
C PRO A 715 -18.45 36.79 23.33
N GLN A 716 -17.81 37.59 22.47
CA GLN A 716 -16.35 37.75 22.44
C GLN A 716 -15.75 38.27 23.76
N PHE A 717 -16.43 39.18 24.47
CA PHE A 717 -15.92 39.69 25.76
C PHE A 717 -16.01 38.64 26.87
N TYR A 718 -16.96 37.72 26.76
CA TYR A 718 -17.13 36.61 27.70
C TYR A 718 -16.26 35.39 27.34
N SER A 719 -15.91 35.21 26.06
CA SER A 719 -14.96 34.17 25.63
C SER A 719 -13.51 34.50 26.01
N VAL A 720 -13.14 35.78 26.13
CA VAL A 720 -11.83 36.20 26.69
C VAL A 720 -11.63 35.66 28.11
N ALA A 721 -12.67 35.65 28.96
CA ALA A 721 -12.58 35.05 30.29
C ALA A 721 -12.37 33.52 30.24
N ALA A 722 -13.08 32.83 29.34
CA ALA A 722 -12.91 31.39 29.12
C ALA A 722 -11.51 31.05 28.56
N ALA A 723 -11.00 31.84 27.62
CA ALA A 723 -9.65 31.70 27.08
C ALA A 723 -8.58 31.98 28.15
N GLY A 724 -8.79 32.98 29.01
CA GLY A 724 -7.92 33.28 30.16
C GLY A 724 -7.86 32.13 31.17
N LEU A 725 -9.00 31.52 31.51
CA LEU A 725 -9.05 30.30 32.32
C LEU A 725 -8.37 29.11 31.63
N GLY A 726 -8.50 28.97 30.31
CA GLY A 726 -7.77 28.00 29.50
C GLY A 726 -6.24 28.21 29.54
N MET A 727 -5.77 29.46 29.46
CA MET A 727 -4.35 29.81 29.57
C MET A 727 -3.81 29.62 30.98
N LEU A 728 -4.59 29.91 32.02
CA LEU A 728 -4.26 29.59 33.41
C LEU A 728 -4.13 28.07 33.62
N MET A 729 -5.08 27.30 33.10
CA MET A 729 -5.03 25.83 33.16
C MET A 729 -3.83 25.29 32.37
N HIS A 730 -3.52 25.83 31.19
CA HIS A 730 -2.30 25.51 30.44
C HIS A 730 -1.04 25.73 31.28
N TYR A 731 -0.90 26.90 31.92
CA TYR A 731 0.24 27.22 32.78
C TYR A 731 0.38 26.24 33.96
N LEU A 732 -0.73 25.92 34.64
CA LEU A 732 -0.75 24.94 35.73
C LEU A 732 -0.37 23.53 35.25
N LEU A 733 -0.82 23.11 34.06
CA LEU A 733 -0.47 21.81 33.47
C LEU A 733 0.99 21.72 33.02
N VAL A 734 1.57 22.81 32.51
CA VAL A 734 3.02 22.92 32.24
C VAL A 734 3.81 22.77 33.54
N ARG A 735 3.40 23.48 34.60
CA ARG A 735 4.03 23.39 35.93
C ARG A 735 3.88 22.02 36.58
N ALA A 736 2.78 21.32 36.34
CA ALA A 736 2.54 19.93 36.76
C ALA A 736 3.24 18.88 35.86
N GLY A 737 4.00 19.31 34.83
CA GLY A 737 4.77 18.41 33.96
C GLY A 737 3.96 17.64 32.91
N SER A 738 2.63 17.79 32.85
CA SER A 738 1.78 17.07 31.89
C SER A 738 1.82 17.72 30.50
N LYS A 739 2.93 17.53 29.79
CA LYS A 739 3.24 18.15 28.49
C LYS A 739 2.13 17.95 27.44
N THR A 740 1.52 16.76 27.40
CA THR A 740 0.44 16.42 26.46
C THR A 740 -0.89 17.09 26.82
N SER A 741 -1.27 17.10 28.11
CA SER A 741 -2.46 17.82 28.56
C SER A 741 -2.32 19.33 28.31
N ALA A 742 -1.18 19.91 28.71
CA ALA A 742 -0.88 21.32 28.46
C ALA A 742 -0.96 21.68 26.97
N PHE A 743 -0.36 20.86 26.09
CA PHE A 743 -0.38 21.06 24.65
C PHE A 743 -1.82 21.17 24.10
N VAL A 744 -2.71 20.26 24.52
CA VAL A 744 -4.13 20.23 24.12
C VAL A 744 -4.90 21.44 24.66
N THR A 745 -4.77 21.76 25.96
CA THR A 745 -5.47 22.92 26.55
C THR A 745 -5.05 24.24 25.91
N GLY A 746 -3.75 24.39 25.63
CA GLY A 746 -3.23 25.54 24.89
C GLY A 746 -3.84 25.64 23.49
N MET A 747 -3.74 24.57 22.70
CA MET A 747 -4.29 24.52 21.33
C MET A 747 -5.79 24.83 21.30
N LEU A 748 -6.59 24.26 22.21
CA LEU A 748 -8.03 24.52 22.29
C LEU A 748 -8.32 26.01 22.54
N SER A 749 -7.62 26.63 23.50
CA SER A 749 -7.78 28.05 23.82
C SER A 749 -7.40 28.98 22.64
N GLN A 750 -6.42 28.58 21.83
CA GLN A 750 -6.03 29.33 20.63
C GLN A 750 -6.99 29.17 19.46
N LEU A 751 -7.50 27.95 19.22
CA LEU A 751 -8.44 27.69 18.13
C LEU A 751 -9.72 28.50 18.33
N ILE A 752 -10.25 28.53 19.56
CA ILE A 752 -11.42 29.34 19.94
C ILE A 752 -11.18 30.86 19.73
N LEU A 753 -9.93 31.32 19.85
CA LEU A 753 -9.56 32.72 19.74
C LEU A 753 -9.24 33.18 18.30
N LEU A 754 -8.58 32.33 17.50
CA LEU A 754 -8.08 32.70 16.16
C LEU A 754 -9.02 32.30 15.02
N SER A 755 -9.79 31.21 15.15
CA SER A 755 -10.67 30.76 14.05
C SER A 755 -11.85 31.72 13.84
N THR A 756 -12.36 32.30 14.92
CA THR A 756 -13.40 33.32 14.93
C THR A 756 -13.01 34.56 14.11
N THR A 757 -11.74 34.97 14.13
CA THR A 757 -11.24 36.12 13.36
C THR A 757 -10.82 35.76 11.92
N TYR A 758 -10.30 34.56 11.66
CA TYR A 758 -9.99 34.13 10.27
C TYR A 758 -11.24 33.92 9.41
N ILE A 759 -12.31 33.36 9.98
CA ILE A 759 -13.59 33.20 9.27
C ILE A 759 -14.11 34.57 8.83
N GLN A 760 -14.01 35.58 9.71
CA GLN A 760 -14.45 36.94 9.44
C GLN A 760 -13.67 37.62 8.29
N MET A 761 -12.36 37.35 8.18
CA MET A 761 -11.52 37.79 7.06
C MET A 761 -12.00 37.23 5.71
N LEU A 762 -12.43 35.96 5.67
CA LEU A 762 -12.93 35.35 4.44
C LEU A 762 -14.37 35.78 4.10
N SER A 763 -15.23 36.05 5.09
CA SER A 763 -16.61 36.44 4.85
C SER A 763 -16.76 37.91 4.45
N GLU A 764 -15.95 38.80 5.02
CA GLU A 764 -16.03 40.24 4.75
C GLU A 764 -15.03 40.69 3.67
N GLY A 765 -14.02 39.87 3.35
CA GLY A 765 -13.03 40.14 2.29
C GLY A 765 -12.08 41.30 2.56
N GLU A 766 -12.28 42.05 3.65
CA GLU A 766 -11.49 43.23 3.98
C GLU A 766 -10.11 42.91 4.54
N PHE A 767 -9.13 43.71 4.12
CA PHE A 767 -7.76 43.66 4.63
C PHE A 767 -7.66 43.96 6.14
N VAL A 768 -8.65 44.62 6.74
CA VAL A 768 -8.69 44.93 8.18
C VAL A 768 -8.65 43.65 9.03
N TYR A 769 -9.41 42.62 8.67
CA TYR A 769 -9.44 41.37 9.42
C TYR A 769 -8.16 40.53 9.24
N PHE A 770 -7.48 40.64 8.10
CA PHE A 770 -6.12 40.11 7.94
C PHE A 770 -5.16 40.76 8.96
N VAL A 771 -5.26 42.08 9.18
CA VAL A 771 -4.46 42.80 10.18
C VAL A 771 -4.83 42.40 11.62
N VAL A 772 -6.11 42.26 11.96
CA VAL A 772 -6.53 41.82 13.31
C VAL A 772 -6.05 40.38 13.59
N LEU A 773 -6.25 39.47 12.64
CA LEU A 773 -5.76 38.08 12.72
C LEU A 773 -4.23 38.04 12.89
N PHE A 774 -3.50 38.85 12.12
CA PHE A 774 -2.04 38.94 12.19
C PHE A 774 -1.56 39.38 13.59
N PHE A 775 -2.17 40.41 14.19
CA PHE A 775 -1.79 40.86 15.54
C PHE A 775 -2.19 39.89 16.65
N GLN A 776 -3.36 39.25 16.58
CA GLN A 776 -3.73 38.19 17.52
C GLN A 776 -2.76 37.01 17.43
N ALA A 777 -2.49 36.53 16.21
CA ALA A 777 -1.54 35.46 15.94
C ALA A 777 -0.15 35.79 16.49
N LEU A 778 0.32 37.04 16.33
CA LEU A 778 1.60 37.51 16.84
C LEU A 778 1.67 37.55 18.38
N ALA A 779 0.68 38.10 19.06
CA ALA A 779 0.64 38.16 20.52
C ALA A 779 0.63 36.74 21.15
N VAL A 780 -0.16 35.84 20.54
CA VAL A 780 -0.28 34.44 20.92
C VAL A 780 1.02 33.66 20.65
N LEU A 781 1.68 33.93 19.52
CA LEU A 781 3.00 33.39 19.16
C LEU A 781 4.09 33.80 20.16
N ILE A 782 4.11 35.07 20.60
CA ILE A 782 5.06 35.57 21.60
C ILE A 782 4.90 34.83 22.93
N TYR A 783 3.67 34.69 23.43
CA TYR A 783 3.38 33.90 24.64
C TYR A 783 3.82 32.43 24.49
N GLY A 784 3.59 31.84 23.31
CA GLY A 784 4.05 30.50 22.97
C GLY A 784 5.57 30.31 22.98
N ILE A 785 6.32 31.31 22.50
CA ILE A 785 7.79 31.32 22.53
C ILE A 785 8.30 31.42 23.97
N VAL A 786 7.74 32.33 24.79
CA VAL A 786 8.13 32.51 26.20
C VAL A 786 7.96 31.22 27.01
N ILE A 787 6.82 30.53 26.85
CA ILE A 787 6.53 29.26 27.54
C ILE A 787 7.16 28.05 26.82
N ARG A 788 7.80 28.25 25.65
CA ARG A 788 8.41 27.22 24.80
C ARG A 788 7.42 26.12 24.38
N SER A 789 6.15 26.47 24.20
CA SER A 789 5.05 25.55 23.91
C SER A 789 4.83 25.40 22.40
N ARG A 790 4.95 24.18 21.88
CA ARG A 790 4.88 23.91 20.42
C ARG A 790 3.49 24.15 19.82
N SER A 791 2.40 23.81 20.52
CA SER A 791 1.05 24.14 20.04
C SER A 791 0.89 25.65 19.89
N MET A 792 1.38 26.39 20.89
CA MET A 792 1.25 27.85 20.95
C MET A 792 1.99 28.59 19.82
N VAL A 793 2.95 27.94 19.16
CA VAL A 793 3.75 28.48 18.05
C VAL A 793 3.25 28.05 16.67
N VAL A 794 2.83 26.79 16.50
CA VAL A 794 2.48 26.24 15.17
C VAL A 794 1.15 26.78 14.65
N THR A 795 0.11 26.85 15.50
CA THR A 795 -1.22 27.27 15.05
C THR A 795 -1.23 28.71 14.47
N PRO A 796 -0.60 29.73 15.10
CA PRO A 796 -0.47 31.06 14.51
C PRO A 796 0.19 31.12 13.12
N ILE A 797 1.19 30.26 12.84
CA ILE A 797 1.98 30.33 11.59
C ILE A 797 1.18 29.83 10.38
N ILE A 798 0.34 28.80 10.56
CA ILE A 798 -0.42 28.18 9.46
C ILE A 798 -1.41 29.19 8.83
N PHE A 799 -2.10 29.97 9.66
CA PHE A 799 -3.04 31.01 9.20
C PHE A 799 -2.34 32.16 8.46
N LEU A 800 -1.04 32.37 8.65
CA LEU A 800 -0.27 33.41 7.97
C LEU A 800 0.17 32.97 6.56
N VAL A 801 0.69 31.75 6.41
CA VAL A 801 1.20 31.24 5.12
C VAL A 801 0.09 31.11 4.06
N LEU A 802 -1.12 30.71 4.47
CA LEU A 802 -2.27 30.56 3.58
C LEU A 802 -2.71 31.89 2.93
N GLY A 803 -2.40 33.04 3.54
CA GLY A 803 -2.70 34.35 2.97
C GLY A 803 -1.78 34.77 1.81
N VAL A 804 -0.62 34.13 1.64
CA VAL A 804 0.44 34.59 0.71
C VAL A 804 0.48 33.81 -0.60
N LEU A 805 0.27 32.48 -0.56
CA LEU A 805 0.42 31.61 -1.74
C LEU A 805 -0.55 31.96 -2.88
N THR A 806 -1.74 32.45 -2.52
CA THR A 806 -2.90 32.75 -3.37
C THR A 806 -2.65 33.83 -4.44
N ILE A 807 -1.45 34.43 -4.48
CA ILE A 807 -1.15 35.66 -5.25
C ILE A 807 -0.22 35.41 -6.47
N ALA A 808 0.43 34.24 -6.61
CA ALA A 808 1.75 34.17 -7.30
C ALA A 808 1.91 33.44 -8.67
N LEU A 809 0.92 32.73 -9.23
CA LEU A 809 1.16 31.66 -10.23
C LEU A 809 0.67 31.96 -11.68
N ASN A 810 1.50 32.44 -12.64
CA ASN A 810 0.96 32.92 -13.95
C ASN A 810 1.72 32.81 -15.32
N LEU A 811 3.06 32.68 -15.49
CA LEU A 811 3.73 33.16 -16.75
C LEU A 811 4.72 32.24 -17.55
N LEU A 812 4.67 32.39 -18.90
CA LEU A 812 5.70 32.22 -19.97
C LEU A 812 6.12 30.81 -20.48
N GLY A 813 6.97 30.75 -21.55
CA GLY A 813 7.00 29.67 -22.57
C GLY A 813 8.35 29.23 -23.22
N GLU A 814 8.52 29.40 -24.56
CA GLU A 814 8.76 28.27 -25.49
C GLU A 814 10.13 28.06 -26.23
N LEU A 815 10.67 29.07 -26.93
CA LEU A 815 11.49 28.93 -28.18
C LEU A 815 12.63 27.87 -28.15
N SER A 816 12.63 26.88 -29.07
CA SER A 816 13.52 25.69 -28.96
C SER A 816 14.10 24.96 -30.20
N ILE A 817 13.37 24.76 -31.32
CA ILE A 817 13.58 23.57 -32.20
C ILE A 817 14.96 23.45 -32.91
N PHE A 818 15.43 24.45 -33.65
CA PHE A 818 16.60 24.27 -34.54
C PHE A 818 17.92 23.97 -33.80
N LEU A 819 18.01 24.37 -32.53
CA LEU A 819 19.16 24.13 -31.65
C LEU A 819 19.40 22.62 -31.39
N ILE A 820 18.33 21.83 -31.45
CA ILE A 820 18.29 20.41 -31.05
C ILE A 820 19.13 19.54 -32.01
N GLY A 821 18.97 19.72 -33.33
CA GLY A 821 19.59 18.85 -34.33
C GLY A 821 21.12 18.97 -34.42
N CYS A 822 21.64 20.19 -34.52
CA CYS A 822 23.09 20.43 -34.63
C CYS A 822 23.86 19.98 -33.38
N THR A 823 23.22 20.10 -32.20
CA THR A 823 23.76 19.60 -30.92
C THR A 823 24.01 18.08 -30.97
N GLY A 824 23.22 17.33 -31.74
CA GLY A 824 23.35 15.88 -31.87
C GLY A 824 24.61 15.38 -32.55
N ILE A 825 24.88 15.90 -33.74
CA ILE A 825 26.03 15.50 -34.56
C ILE A 825 27.35 15.79 -33.82
N PHE A 826 27.41 16.94 -33.15
CA PHE A 826 28.55 17.33 -32.32
C PHE A 826 28.81 16.34 -31.17
N LEU A 827 27.78 15.96 -30.43
CA LEU A 827 27.90 15.03 -29.29
C LEU A 827 28.34 13.62 -29.71
N LEU A 828 27.88 13.12 -30.86
CA LEU A 828 28.34 11.83 -31.39
C LEU A 828 29.82 11.84 -31.75
N LEU A 829 30.27 12.84 -32.52
CA LEU A 829 31.68 12.97 -32.92
C LEU A 829 32.59 13.15 -31.69
N PHE A 830 32.16 13.97 -30.72
CA PHE A 830 32.85 14.14 -29.44
C PHE A 830 32.96 12.80 -28.69
N GLY A 831 31.87 12.04 -28.57
CA GLY A 831 31.87 10.73 -27.88
C GLY A 831 32.80 9.69 -28.54
N ILE A 832 32.85 9.63 -29.87
CA ILE A 832 33.75 8.72 -30.60
C ILE A 832 35.22 9.14 -30.42
N GLY A 833 35.53 10.43 -30.60
CA GLY A 833 36.89 10.95 -30.43
C GLY A 833 37.41 10.80 -29.00
N ALA A 834 36.55 11.03 -28.01
CA ALA A 834 36.86 10.86 -26.58
C ALA A 834 37.21 9.41 -26.22
N LEU A 835 36.57 8.42 -26.84
CA LEU A 835 36.91 7.01 -26.63
C LEU A 835 38.29 6.65 -27.21
N ILE A 836 38.57 7.06 -28.46
CA ILE A 836 39.85 6.80 -29.13
C ILE A 836 41.02 7.46 -28.38
N LEU A 837 40.81 8.67 -27.86
CA LEU A 837 41.79 9.34 -27.00
C LEU A 837 41.99 8.58 -25.67
N ARG A 838 40.90 8.13 -25.03
CA ARG A 838 40.97 7.35 -23.77
C ARG A 838 41.74 6.03 -23.95
N GLU A 839 41.51 5.30 -25.04
CA GLU A 839 42.22 4.05 -25.34
C GLU A 839 43.72 4.31 -25.56
N ARG A 840 44.09 5.31 -26.40
CA ARG A 840 45.50 5.68 -26.60
C ARG A 840 46.20 6.18 -25.34
N PHE A 841 45.49 6.93 -24.47
CA PHE A 841 46.05 7.36 -23.19
C PHE A 841 46.14 6.23 -22.16
N ALA A 842 45.40 5.12 -22.34
CA ALA A 842 45.61 3.90 -21.56
C ALA A 842 46.85 3.15 -22.06
N GLU A 843 46.97 2.90 -23.37
CA GLU A 843 48.14 2.25 -23.99
C GLU A 843 49.44 3.01 -23.68
N LEU A 844 49.45 4.35 -23.86
CA LEU A 844 50.59 5.20 -23.51
C LEU A 844 50.89 5.20 -22.00
N ARG A 845 49.89 4.99 -21.15
CA ARG A 845 50.11 4.92 -19.71
C ARG A 845 50.70 3.57 -19.32
N GLU A 846 50.22 2.46 -19.85
CA GLU A 846 50.83 1.14 -19.62
C GLU A 846 52.30 1.15 -20.08
N GLN A 847 52.59 1.75 -21.24
CA GLN A 847 53.98 1.96 -21.72
C GLN A 847 54.84 2.90 -20.87
N LEU A 848 54.24 3.78 -20.05
CA LEU A 848 54.96 4.70 -19.15
C LEU A 848 55.10 4.14 -17.73
N ASP A 849 54.12 3.38 -17.24
CA ASP A 849 54.18 2.66 -15.97
C ASP A 849 55.20 1.49 -16.08
N ASP A 850 55.33 0.84 -17.26
CA ASP A 850 56.43 -0.11 -17.59
C ASP A 850 57.82 0.55 -17.66
N TRP A 851 57.92 1.89 -17.71
CA TRP A 851 59.20 2.61 -17.86
C TRP A 851 59.86 2.97 -16.51
N ASN A 852 59.32 2.47 -15.39
CA ASN A 852 59.89 2.61 -14.04
C ASN A 852 60.33 1.23 -13.48
N ALA A 853 61.27 0.57 -14.17
CA ALA A 853 61.91 -0.69 -13.75
C ALA A 853 63.43 -0.64 -13.95
#